data_AF-A0A7S4K0D7-F1
#
_entry.id   AF-A0A7S4K0D7-F1
#
_cell.length_a   1.000
_cell.length_b   1.000
_cell.length_c   1.000
_cell.angle_alpha   90.00
_cell.angle_beta   90.00
_cell.angle_gamma   90.00
#
_symmetry.space_group_name_H-M   'P 1'
#
loop_
_entity.id
_entity.type
_entity.pdbx_description
1 polymer ?
#
loop_
_entity_poly.entity_id
_entity_poly.type
_entity_poly.pdbx_seq_one_letter_code
_entity_poly.pdbx_strand_id
1 'polypeptide(L)'
;MTRLAFFWLVAARAGLSAGQVIFQAAPKLCSDEWRATECPKYCTNYMEDMCCKYHGKTASMLTIPFGHNLAIVARREWFQNCTGANLAFTDYQAQGSGAFRPLFEVGEGAKADAESSGVYDSYMTQATAVNTFKDYVEDLSPRIRVTPKLQWTDILPYVRKMGSYQGRQLTMPFDLDFVNILLRDDLVKRYETEKGEKEPRTYEEFAAFVEYFNNTDLNNDGKPDAGICSLNGAGPGGPQAMLMAIASTKLQYLGSNTGVWFDTEDPEAVPLFETPAFLEAAELTRRLWMNSIDDRPGGWTELHEDYWHNGECAAYMWLTGSVAWVLTKGPIGKCESYPKPCIKKTEGKPEWKNRTVIWEPTHEDGSYWEPRRVRPFGSEKVYDRASETMKSCTPELDPQEGEVNCPHLDPEEDERDGVWINRAPYYYSAFQHCSISFRAEALQENRDLLWDFVVMANLESAPVVAQALGNTYLDPFRRSHLTPETRKFYSKEWTEQQYEDLRRTFFWAGSTPNTVLPLSIPGQEEYELAMEMLLWQYLLDIGTDCTSKNDCKCRKFLEPGDNCGYGWGDDPDLELWARSRANGGSLSKEQFAINLRRRWDAITKTHGGGRDQINSYRGTMDLEPLKEEGGSDDAWVMPLVIALSATIGFILVAIVVGWVFITYREKRRLMRIREAEYERAIRTAEEDAGALGHPMVLCSARNFMKLPSLTAYEDLRNQGKLVYLDTLEKIQAFKEQHLIVFLSHQWLGWGIPDPDNIHHNAMTEALRQVITRCRRTGVGSKATLDEMYVWCDFVSIAQEHRPMQIMAVSSLPVYSSIADAFVIVAPTARHQNSGKVCNADTYSLRGWCRAEMLAKVCGSGLDHMYIIQGEDSTLQPVDHEWLMKLDLRVFEGQFSCCSMKHSGTVKCDKESLMSPILGLYSLVIKQRKLTHIQDVYHFIVSDKDRFFPHSIFFVDEDGKAEERELFGPLVKKMEEHVDEKGTMTYENIQRRSSMWEAASELSIKHLTKGTDQQDGSRDSDNFADDVEQSKLNGSGRSWRS
;
A
#
# COMPACT_ATOMS: atom_id res chain seq x y z
N MET A 1 -53.03 -16.23 -10.22
CA MET A 1 -52.86 -17.37 -11.15
C MET A 1 -52.61 -16.93 -12.60
N THR A 2 -51.87 -15.84 -12.83
CA THR A 2 -51.53 -15.38 -14.19
C THR A 2 -50.18 -14.66 -14.14
N ARG A 3 -49.10 -15.40 -13.86
CA ARG A 3 -47.71 -14.92 -13.95
C ARG A 3 -46.65 -16.04 -14.02
N LEU A 4 -47.08 -17.26 -14.35
CA LEU A 4 -46.21 -18.45 -14.47
C LEU A 4 -46.06 -18.95 -15.92
N ALA A 5 -46.61 -18.23 -16.91
CA ALA A 5 -46.68 -18.68 -18.30
C ALA A 5 -45.63 -18.05 -19.24
N PHE A 6 -44.80 -17.11 -18.79
CA PHE A 6 -43.86 -16.40 -19.68
C PHE A 6 -42.45 -17.01 -19.74
N PHE A 7 -42.11 -17.93 -18.84
CA PHE A 7 -40.76 -18.52 -18.75
C PHE A 7 -40.54 -19.74 -19.67
N TRP A 8 -41.57 -20.24 -20.35
CA TRP A 8 -41.49 -21.48 -21.14
C TRP A 8 -41.39 -21.29 -22.66
N LEU A 9 -41.36 -20.05 -23.16
CA LEU A 9 -41.47 -19.78 -24.60
C LEU A 9 -40.16 -19.43 -25.33
N VAL A 10 -39.03 -19.30 -24.62
CA VAL A 10 -37.72 -18.97 -25.26
C VAL A 10 -36.80 -20.18 -25.43
N ALA A 11 -37.02 -21.27 -24.69
CA ALA A 11 -36.14 -22.45 -24.72
C ALA A 11 -36.36 -23.43 -25.90
N ALA A 12 -37.31 -23.15 -26.82
CA ALA A 12 -37.73 -24.11 -27.84
C ALA A 12 -37.20 -23.83 -29.27
N ARG A 13 -36.17 -23.00 -29.44
CA ARG A 13 -35.55 -22.73 -30.75
C ARG A 13 -34.03 -22.89 -30.74
N ALA A 14 -33.56 -24.11 -30.56
CA ALA A 14 -32.24 -24.54 -31.03
C ALA A 14 -32.20 -26.08 -31.09
N GLY A 15 -32.87 -26.66 -32.09
CA GLY A 15 -32.70 -28.08 -32.40
C GLY A 15 -31.37 -28.31 -33.11
N LEU A 16 -30.48 -29.09 -32.49
CA LEU A 16 -29.36 -29.75 -33.16
C LEU A 16 -29.29 -31.21 -32.69
N SER A 17 -28.91 -32.07 -33.64
CA SER A 17 -29.12 -33.51 -33.74
C SER A 17 -28.57 -34.36 -32.60
N ALA A 18 -29.36 -35.38 -32.22
CA ALA A 18 -28.96 -36.47 -31.34
C ALA A 18 -27.84 -37.34 -31.96
N GLY A 19 -26.61 -37.15 -31.49
CA GLY A 19 -25.57 -38.16 -31.46
C GLY A 19 -25.42 -38.65 -30.03
N GLN A 20 -25.38 -39.97 -29.81
CA GLN A 20 -25.19 -40.58 -28.50
C GLN A 20 -23.90 -40.05 -27.83
N VAL A 21 -24.06 -39.17 -26.86
CA VAL A 21 -23.04 -38.91 -25.84
C VAL A 21 -23.56 -39.55 -24.56
N ILE A 22 -22.77 -40.47 -24.02
CA ILE A 22 -23.00 -41.08 -22.71
C ILE A 22 -23.00 -39.94 -21.70
N PHE A 23 -24.16 -39.62 -21.13
CA PHE A 23 -24.24 -38.73 -19.97
C PHE A 23 -23.59 -39.44 -18.78
N GLN A 24 -22.31 -39.18 -18.54
CA GLN A 24 -21.82 -39.23 -17.16
C GLN A 24 -22.64 -38.18 -16.40
N ALA A 25 -23.37 -38.62 -15.37
CA ALA A 25 -24.00 -37.69 -14.45
C ALA A 25 -22.92 -36.74 -13.94
N ALA A 26 -23.12 -35.42 -14.09
CA ALA A 26 -22.21 -34.45 -13.51
C ALA A 26 -22.03 -34.80 -12.01
N PRO A 27 -20.80 -34.97 -11.52
CA PRO A 27 -20.59 -35.30 -10.13
C PRO A 27 -21.26 -34.24 -9.26
N LYS A 28 -22.00 -34.67 -8.23
CA LYS A 28 -22.60 -33.74 -7.26
C LYS A 28 -21.44 -32.97 -6.62
N LEU A 29 -21.38 -31.66 -6.87
CA LEU A 29 -20.39 -30.75 -6.29
C LEU A 29 -20.25 -31.05 -4.78
N CYS A 30 -19.03 -31.19 -4.28
CA CYS A 30 -18.72 -31.50 -2.88
C CYS A 30 -19.15 -32.88 -2.35
N SER A 31 -19.44 -33.85 -3.22
CA SER A 31 -19.44 -35.27 -2.85
C SER A 31 -18.06 -35.73 -2.36
N ASP A 32 -17.98 -36.87 -1.67
CA ASP A 32 -16.69 -37.43 -1.23
C ASP A 32 -15.75 -37.68 -2.42
N GLU A 33 -16.30 -38.12 -3.56
CA GLU A 33 -15.56 -38.28 -4.80
C GLU A 33 -15.02 -36.93 -5.31
N TRP A 34 -15.86 -35.89 -5.37
CA TRP A 34 -15.44 -34.54 -5.79
C TRP A 34 -14.33 -33.97 -4.89
N ARG A 35 -14.46 -34.14 -3.56
CA ARG A 35 -13.46 -33.69 -2.60
C ARG A 35 -12.12 -34.38 -2.83
N ALA A 36 -12.14 -35.67 -3.17
CA ALA A 36 -10.92 -36.44 -3.43
C ALA A 36 -10.27 -36.11 -4.78
N THR A 37 -11.05 -35.77 -5.82
CA THR A 37 -10.54 -35.65 -7.19
C THR A 37 -10.44 -34.21 -7.72
N GLU A 38 -11.37 -33.33 -7.37
CA GLU A 38 -11.47 -31.98 -7.95
C GLU A 38 -10.95 -30.90 -7.00
N CYS A 39 -11.17 -31.01 -5.68
CA CYS A 39 -10.63 -30.02 -4.75
C CYS A 39 -9.11 -29.83 -4.87
N PRO A 40 -8.26 -30.86 -4.97
CA PRO A 40 -6.81 -30.66 -5.18
C PRO A 40 -6.45 -29.91 -6.46
N LYS A 41 -7.35 -29.86 -7.46
CA LYS A 41 -7.13 -29.14 -8.72
C LYS A 41 -7.49 -27.66 -8.60
N TYR A 42 -8.60 -27.34 -7.91
CA TYR A 42 -9.13 -25.98 -7.83
C TYR A 42 -8.72 -25.25 -6.53
N CYS A 43 -8.58 -25.96 -5.41
CA CYS A 43 -8.19 -25.37 -4.13
C CYS A 43 -6.67 -25.25 -4.03
N THR A 44 -6.12 -24.20 -4.63
CA THR A 44 -4.69 -23.89 -4.64
C THR A 44 -4.44 -22.50 -4.07
N ASN A 45 -3.19 -22.20 -3.73
CA ASN A 45 -2.74 -20.89 -3.22
C ASN A 45 -3.59 -20.41 -2.03
N TYR A 46 -4.30 -19.28 -2.18
CA TYR A 46 -5.16 -18.72 -1.13
C TYR A 46 -6.26 -19.70 -0.68
N MET A 47 -6.76 -20.54 -1.59
CA MET A 47 -7.89 -21.43 -1.38
C MET A 47 -7.53 -22.86 -0.94
N GLU A 48 -6.26 -23.17 -0.66
CA GLU A 48 -5.78 -24.54 -0.35
C GLU A 48 -6.65 -25.26 0.71
N ASP A 49 -7.04 -24.54 1.76
CA ASP A 49 -7.83 -25.07 2.88
C ASP A 49 -9.36 -24.82 2.74
N MET A 50 -9.84 -24.45 1.55
CA MET A 50 -11.22 -23.99 1.35
C MET A 50 -12.12 -24.99 0.63
N CYS A 51 -11.67 -26.22 0.44
CA CYS A 51 -12.44 -27.28 -0.21
C CYS A 51 -13.84 -27.41 0.41
N CYS A 52 -14.86 -27.09 -0.39
CA CYS A 52 -16.27 -27.17 -0.01
C CYS A 52 -16.68 -26.34 1.22
N LYS A 53 -15.87 -25.34 1.61
CA LYS A 53 -16.11 -24.46 2.77
C LYS A 53 -17.48 -23.78 2.73
N TYR A 54 -17.95 -23.42 1.54
CA TYR A 54 -19.18 -22.67 1.30
C TYR A 54 -20.25 -23.50 0.61
N HIS A 55 -20.21 -24.83 0.75
CA HIS A 55 -21.14 -25.72 0.07
C HIS A 55 -22.62 -25.35 0.30
N GLY A 56 -23.33 -25.07 -0.79
CA GLY A 56 -24.76 -24.73 -0.78
C GLY A 56 -25.07 -23.28 -0.36
N LYS A 57 -24.06 -22.44 -0.14
CA LYS A 57 -24.21 -21.01 0.16
C LYS A 57 -24.24 -20.20 -1.13
N THR A 58 -25.07 -19.15 -1.15
CA THR A 58 -25.21 -18.24 -2.30
C THR A 58 -24.96 -16.82 -1.85
N ALA A 59 -24.10 -16.10 -2.57
CA ALA A 59 -23.92 -14.65 -2.41
C ALA A 59 -24.12 -13.95 -3.76
N SER A 60 -24.71 -12.76 -3.75
CA SER A 60 -24.98 -11.98 -4.94
C SER A 60 -24.12 -10.71 -5.03
N MET A 61 -23.76 -10.32 -6.25
CA MET A 61 -23.03 -9.08 -6.53
C MET A 61 -23.65 -8.35 -7.72
N LEU A 62 -23.87 -7.05 -7.59
CA LEU A 62 -24.17 -6.17 -8.71
C LEU A 62 -22.87 -5.86 -9.47
N THR A 63 -22.84 -6.16 -10.77
CA THR A 63 -21.67 -6.01 -11.65
C THR A 63 -21.98 -5.13 -12.85
N ILE A 64 -21.01 -5.00 -13.77
CA ILE A 64 -21.15 -4.30 -15.04
C ILE A 64 -20.91 -5.26 -16.22
N PRO A 65 -21.57 -5.11 -17.38
CA PRO A 65 -21.43 -5.99 -18.54
C PRO A 65 -20.22 -5.64 -19.43
N PHE A 66 -19.05 -5.35 -18.84
CA PHE A 66 -17.84 -4.93 -19.55
C PHE A 66 -16.66 -5.87 -19.35
N GLY A 67 -15.71 -5.87 -20.29
CA GLY A 67 -14.46 -6.66 -20.20
C GLY A 67 -13.66 -6.43 -18.91
N HIS A 68 -13.85 -5.29 -18.26
CA HIS A 68 -13.24 -4.99 -16.96
C HIS A 68 -13.67 -5.96 -15.85
N ASN A 69 -14.88 -6.51 -15.90
CA ASN A 69 -15.35 -7.48 -14.92
C ASN A 69 -14.63 -8.84 -15.01
N LEU A 70 -13.77 -9.05 -16.02
CA LEU A 70 -13.09 -10.33 -16.26
C LEU A 70 -12.21 -10.78 -15.10
N ALA A 71 -11.61 -9.86 -14.33
CA ALA A 71 -10.84 -10.22 -13.14
C ALA A 71 -11.67 -10.99 -12.10
N ILE A 72 -12.98 -10.77 -12.11
CA ILE A 72 -13.93 -11.38 -11.18
C ILE A 72 -14.64 -12.56 -11.89
N VAL A 73 -15.19 -12.32 -13.08
CA VAL A 73 -15.97 -13.32 -13.84
C VAL A 73 -15.12 -14.53 -14.20
N ALA A 74 -13.86 -14.35 -14.65
CA ALA A 74 -12.99 -15.46 -15.02
C ALA A 74 -12.55 -16.31 -13.81
N ARG A 75 -12.74 -15.81 -12.58
CA ARG A 75 -12.35 -16.48 -11.33
C ARG A 75 -13.55 -17.13 -10.63
N ARG A 76 -14.77 -16.78 -11.04
CA ARG A 76 -16.02 -17.27 -10.45
C ARG A 76 -16.10 -18.78 -10.47
N GLU A 77 -15.95 -19.40 -11.65
CA GLU A 77 -16.08 -20.85 -11.79
C GLU A 77 -15.03 -21.60 -10.96
N TRP A 78 -13.78 -21.12 -11.00
CA TRP A 78 -12.70 -21.67 -10.19
C TRP A 78 -13.05 -21.63 -8.69
N PHE A 79 -13.51 -20.48 -8.18
CA PHE A 79 -13.90 -20.34 -6.79
C PHE A 79 -15.05 -21.27 -6.41
N GLN A 80 -16.08 -21.38 -7.25
CA GLN A 80 -17.23 -22.26 -7.01
C GLN A 80 -16.83 -23.74 -7.02
N ASN A 81 -15.96 -24.15 -7.95
CA ASN A 81 -15.48 -25.52 -8.05
C ASN A 81 -14.63 -25.95 -6.84
N CYS A 82 -13.85 -25.03 -6.26
CA CYS A 82 -13.13 -25.27 -5.02
C CYS A 82 -14.07 -25.28 -3.80
N THR A 83 -14.81 -24.20 -3.60
CA THR A 83 -15.46 -23.91 -2.31
C THR A 83 -16.87 -24.44 -2.17
N GLY A 84 -17.50 -24.89 -3.26
CA GLY A 84 -18.89 -25.30 -3.27
C GLY A 84 -19.91 -24.15 -3.21
N ALA A 85 -19.44 -22.89 -3.25
CA ALA A 85 -20.28 -21.70 -3.26
C ALA A 85 -21.08 -21.55 -4.56
N ASN A 86 -22.10 -20.69 -4.52
CA ASN A 86 -22.81 -20.18 -5.68
C ASN A 86 -22.70 -18.64 -5.69
N LEU A 87 -22.01 -18.09 -6.69
CA LEU A 87 -21.82 -16.66 -6.86
C LEU A 87 -22.76 -16.16 -7.96
N ALA A 88 -23.76 -15.36 -7.57
CA ALA A 88 -24.74 -14.80 -8.49
C ALA A 88 -24.35 -13.36 -8.87
N PHE A 89 -23.78 -13.19 -10.06
CA PHE A 89 -23.47 -11.86 -10.59
C PHE A 89 -24.59 -11.38 -11.50
N THR A 90 -25.02 -10.14 -11.28
CA THR A 90 -26.04 -9.49 -12.10
C THR A 90 -25.49 -8.21 -12.66
N ASP A 91 -25.44 -8.12 -13.99
CA ASP A 91 -24.99 -6.90 -14.65
C ASP A 91 -26.05 -5.80 -14.54
N TYR A 92 -25.60 -4.61 -14.16
CA TYR A 92 -26.40 -3.41 -14.13
C TYR A 92 -26.94 -3.09 -15.53
N GLN A 93 -28.25 -2.87 -15.60
CA GLN A 93 -28.96 -2.57 -16.85
C GLN A 93 -29.23 -1.07 -16.90
N ALA A 94 -28.38 -0.32 -17.59
CA ALA A 94 -28.57 1.11 -17.82
C ALA A 94 -29.83 1.39 -18.65
N GLN A 95 -30.45 2.56 -18.44
CA GLN A 95 -31.59 2.99 -19.24
C GLN A 95 -31.13 3.69 -20.53
N GLY A 96 -31.18 3.01 -21.68
CA GLY A 96 -30.87 3.61 -22.99
C GLY A 96 -29.68 2.95 -23.69
N SER A 97 -29.23 3.53 -24.81
CA SER A 97 -28.05 3.06 -25.55
C SER A 97 -26.77 3.75 -25.04
N GLY A 98 -25.60 3.15 -25.24
CA GLY A 98 -24.31 3.76 -24.90
C GLY A 98 -23.29 2.74 -24.42
N ALA A 99 -22.13 2.69 -25.10
CA ALA A 99 -21.13 1.64 -24.89
C ALA A 99 -20.39 1.74 -23.56
N PHE A 100 -20.56 2.79 -22.74
CA PHE A 100 -20.00 2.84 -21.38
C PHE A 100 -21.05 3.21 -20.33
N ARG A 101 -22.31 3.39 -20.73
CA ARG A 101 -23.34 3.94 -19.84
C ARG A 101 -23.59 3.13 -18.55
N PRO A 102 -23.66 1.78 -18.58
CA PRO A 102 -23.79 0.99 -17.34
C PRO A 102 -22.68 1.23 -16.32
N LEU A 103 -21.48 1.63 -16.77
CA LEU A 103 -20.34 1.89 -15.90
C LEU A 103 -20.52 3.11 -14.99
N PHE A 104 -21.17 4.16 -15.51
CA PHE A 104 -21.35 5.42 -14.79
C PHE A 104 -22.59 5.37 -13.90
N GLU A 105 -23.64 4.69 -14.36
CA GLU A 105 -24.90 4.61 -13.63
C GLU A 105 -24.92 3.52 -12.54
N VAL A 106 -23.97 2.56 -12.55
CA VAL A 106 -23.96 1.46 -11.55
C VAL A 106 -23.80 1.97 -10.12
N GLY A 107 -23.12 3.10 -9.90
CA GLY A 107 -22.97 3.73 -8.58
C GLY A 107 -24.31 4.15 -7.99
N GLU A 108 -25.15 4.83 -8.78
CA GLU A 108 -26.51 5.21 -8.38
C GLU A 108 -27.40 3.99 -8.20
N GLY A 109 -27.25 2.97 -9.05
CA GLY A 109 -27.92 1.68 -8.88
C GLY A 109 -27.58 0.98 -7.57
N ALA A 110 -26.28 0.96 -7.22
CA ALA A 110 -25.78 0.37 -5.98
C ALA A 110 -26.29 1.15 -4.76
N LYS A 111 -26.24 2.49 -4.80
CA LYS A 111 -26.80 3.36 -3.77
C LYS A 111 -28.29 3.08 -3.54
N ALA A 112 -29.08 3.07 -4.62
CA ALA A 112 -30.52 2.81 -4.53
C ALA A 112 -30.83 1.43 -3.94
N ASP A 113 -30.05 0.39 -4.28
CA ASP A 113 -30.21 -0.94 -3.68
C ASP A 113 -29.79 -0.95 -2.20
N ALA A 114 -28.65 -0.34 -1.87
CA ALA A 114 -28.09 -0.30 -0.53
C ALA A 114 -28.98 0.47 0.47
N GLU A 115 -29.67 1.51 0.01
CA GLU A 115 -30.62 2.31 0.79
C GLU A 115 -32.01 1.68 0.92
N SER A 116 -32.32 0.61 0.16
CA SER A 116 -33.67 0.05 0.05
C SER A 116 -33.78 -1.42 0.48
N SER A 117 -34.27 -2.33 -0.38
CA SER A 117 -34.51 -3.73 -0.01
C SER A 117 -33.24 -4.58 0.04
N GLY A 118 -32.11 -4.07 -0.45
CA GLY A 118 -30.85 -4.79 -0.46
C GLY A 118 -30.94 -6.16 -1.17
N VAL A 119 -31.06 -6.14 -2.50
CA VAL A 119 -31.07 -7.36 -3.31
C VAL A 119 -29.66 -7.95 -3.43
N TYR A 120 -28.62 -7.11 -3.42
CA TYR A 120 -27.23 -7.54 -3.65
C TYR A 120 -26.37 -7.51 -2.38
N ASP A 121 -25.64 -8.59 -2.10
CA ASP A 121 -24.73 -8.63 -0.95
C ASP A 121 -23.47 -7.74 -1.15
N SER A 122 -23.13 -7.44 -2.40
CA SER A 122 -21.94 -6.67 -2.79
C SER A 122 -22.18 -5.85 -4.06
N TYR A 123 -21.40 -4.78 -4.20
CA TYR A 123 -21.45 -3.86 -5.34
C TYR A 123 -20.06 -3.70 -5.96
N MET A 124 -20.00 -3.83 -7.28
CA MET A 124 -18.86 -3.47 -8.10
C MET A 124 -19.15 -2.12 -8.75
N THR A 125 -18.48 -1.07 -8.29
CA THR A 125 -18.69 0.32 -8.73
C THR A 125 -17.35 1.04 -8.90
N GLN A 126 -17.38 2.27 -9.41
CA GLN A 126 -16.24 3.18 -9.34
C GLN A 126 -15.91 3.53 -7.88
N ALA A 127 -14.65 3.87 -7.58
CA ALA A 127 -14.27 4.32 -6.23
C ALA A 127 -15.06 5.56 -5.82
N THR A 128 -15.23 6.46 -6.78
CA THR A 128 -15.87 7.76 -6.59
C THR A 128 -17.30 7.63 -6.10
N ALA A 129 -18.02 6.60 -6.54
CA ALA A 129 -19.40 6.35 -6.19
C ALA A 129 -19.59 5.84 -4.76
N VAL A 130 -18.66 5.02 -4.22
CA VAL A 130 -18.88 4.36 -2.90
C VAL A 130 -19.02 5.37 -1.77
N ASN A 131 -18.37 6.53 -1.86
CA ASN A 131 -18.50 7.57 -0.85
C ASN A 131 -19.90 8.22 -0.78
N THR A 132 -20.74 8.07 -1.82
CA THR A 132 -22.12 8.58 -1.81
C THR A 132 -23.07 7.69 -1.01
N PHE A 133 -22.70 6.43 -0.75
CA PHE A 133 -23.45 5.46 0.05
C PHE A 133 -22.58 4.76 1.12
N LYS A 134 -21.52 5.45 1.58
CA LYS A 134 -20.52 4.96 2.55
C LYS A 134 -21.08 4.43 3.88
N ASP A 135 -22.26 4.89 4.26
CA ASP A 135 -22.92 4.50 5.50
C ASP A 135 -23.62 3.13 5.40
N TYR A 136 -23.81 2.62 4.18
CA TYR A 136 -24.46 1.35 3.89
C TYR A 136 -23.48 0.22 3.53
N VAL A 137 -22.18 0.50 3.55
CA VAL A 137 -21.12 -0.47 3.22
C VAL A 137 -20.23 -0.80 4.42
N GLU A 138 -19.74 -2.04 4.46
CA GLU A 138 -18.86 -2.54 5.52
C GLU A 138 -17.49 -1.82 5.48
N ASP A 139 -16.97 -1.47 6.66
CA ASP A 139 -15.55 -1.12 6.80
C ASP A 139 -14.71 -2.39 6.63
N LEU A 140 -13.95 -2.48 5.54
CA LEU A 140 -13.10 -3.62 5.20
C LEU A 140 -11.78 -3.63 5.98
N SER A 141 -11.44 -2.56 6.70
CA SER A 141 -10.17 -2.45 7.43
C SER A 141 -9.92 -3.60 8.41
N PRO A 142 -10.91 -4.07 9.22
CA PRO A 142 -10.74 -5.26 10.06
C PRO A 142 -10.44 -6.53 9.25
N ARG A 143 -11.14 -6.74 8.12
CA ARG A 143 -10.94 -7.91 7.25
C ARG A 143 -9.54 -7.92 6.64
N ILE A 144 -9.07 -6.75 6.20
CA ILE A 144 -7.72 -6.56 5.66
C ILE A 144 -6.67 -6.92 6.72
N ARG A 145 -6.81 -6.41 7.96
CA ARG A 145 -5.85 -6.67 9.05
C ARG A 145 -5.71 -8.15 9.39
N VAL A 146 -6.81 -8.92 9.35
CA VAL A 146 -6.79 -10.36 9.67
C VAL A 146 -6.48 -11.26 8.47
N THR A 147 -6.27 -10.68 7.28
CA THR A 147 -6.00 -11.42 6.03
C THR A 147 -4.61 -11.05 5.48
N PRO A 148 -3.50 -11.40 6.16
CA PRO A 148 -2.16 -11.08 5.68
C PRO A 148 -1.85 -11.68 4.30
N LYS A 149 -2.49 -12.81 3.95
CA LYS A 149 -2.39 -13.44 2.62
C LYS A 149 -2.81 -12.51 1.47
N LEU A 150 -3.68 -11.50 1.70
CA LEU A 150 -4.06 -10.51 0.69
C LEU A 150 -2.87 -9.67 0.22
N GLN A 151 -1.81 -9.59 1.03
CA GLN A 151 -0.63 -8.75 0.78
C GLN A 151 -1.05 -7.31 0.49
N TRP A 152 -1.80 -6.69 1.42
CA TRP A 152 -2.36 -5.35 1.23
C TRP A 152 -1.34 -4.27 0.85
N THR A 153 -0.09 -4.43 1.27
CA THR A 153 1.00 -3.52 0.91
C THR A 153 1.51 -3.70 -0.52
N ASP A 154 1.21 -4.81 -1.21
CA ASP A 154 1.52 -5.01 -2.62
C ASP A 154 0.64 -4.16 -3.55
N ILE A 155 -0.57 -3.80 -3.11
CA ILE A 155 -1.41 -2.82 -3.79
C ILE A 155 -0.75 -1.43 -3.68
N LEU A 156 -0.66 -0.71 -4.80
CA LEU A 156 0.01 0.58 -4.87
C LEU A 156 -0.58 1.57 -3.85
N PRO A 157 0.25 2.41 -3.17
CA PRO A 157 -0.21 3.26 -2.08
C PRO A 157 -1.47 4.08 -2.37
N TYR A 158 -1.51 4.77 -3.51
CA TYR A 158 -2.61 5.67 -3.85
C TYR A 158 -3.83 4.96 -4.44
N VAL A 159 -3.64 3.75 -4.97
CA VAL A 159 -4.75 2.83 -5.26
C VAL A 159 -5.51 2.49 -3.97
N ARG A 160 -4.83 2.34 -2.84
CA ARG A 160 -5.55 2.06 -1.57
C ARG A 160 -6.39 3.27 -1.12
N LYS A 161 -5.86 4.48 -1.33
CA LYS A 161 -6.47 5.73 -0.85
C LYS A 161 -7.74 6.16 -1.62
N MET A 162 -7.86 5.87 -2.91
CA MET A 162 -9.05 6.30 -3.69
C MET A 162 -10.36 5.63 -3.23
N GLY A 163 -10.28 4.51 -2.49
CA GLY A 163 -11.42 3.79 -1.92
C GLY A 163 -11.58 3.91 -0.40
N SER A 164 -10.89 4.88 0.22
CA SER A 164 -10.94 5.11 1.67
C SER A 164 -11.71 6.37 2.04
N TYR A 165 -12.25 6.38 3.26
CA TYR A 165 -12.92 7.54 3.85
C TYR A 165 -12.65 7.59 5.35
N GLN A 166 -12.03 8.68 5.84
CA GLN A 166 -11.70 8.88 7.26
C GLN A 166 -11.01 7.67 7.91
N GLY A 167 -9.98 7.13 7.24
CA GLY A 167 -9.21 5.98 7.70
C GLY A 167 -9.91 4.62 7.60
N ARG A 168 -11.16 4.56 7.10
CA ARG A 168 -11.88 3.31 6.78
C ARG A 168 -11.61 2.93 5.33
N GLN A 169 -11.30 1.67 5.06
CA GLN A 169 -11.30 1.12 3.71
C GLN A 169 -12.72 0.67 3.35
N LEU A 170 -13.35 1.29 2.35
CA LEU A 170 -14.72 0.96 1.94
C LEU A 170 -14.76 0.01 0.75
N THR A 171 -13.69 -0.04 -0.05
CA THR A 171 -13.62 -0.84 -1.26
C THR A 171 -12.33 -1.63 -1.39
N MET A 172 -12.40 -2.79 -2.06
CA MET A 172 -11.23 -3.49 -2.58
C MET A 172 -10.91 -2.98 -3.99
N PRO A 173 -9.70 -2.47 -4.25
CA PRO A 173 -9.34 -1.95 -5.56
C PRO A 173 -8.80 -3.03 -6.51
N PHE A 174 -9.10 -2.92 -7.80
CA PHE A 174 -8.67 -3.84 -8.85
C PHE A 174 -8.10 -3.14 -10.09
N ASP A 175 -7.93 -1.82 -10.05
CA ASP A 175 -7.63 -1.04 -11.25
C ASP A 175 -6.78 0.20 -10.95
N LEU A 176 -6.14 0.78 -11.96
CA LEU A 176 -5.41 2.05 -11.84
C LEU A 176 -5.42 2.86 -13.15
N ASP A 177 -6.43 3.71 -13.29
CA ASP A 177 -6.61 4.61 -14.43
C ASP A 177 -6.08 6.02 -14.16
N PHE A 178 -5.19 6.51 -15.01
CA PHE A 178 -4.79 7.91 -15.02
C PHE A 178 -4.47 8.37 -16.44
N VAL A 179 -4.37 9.68 -16.64
CA VAL A 179 -4.03 10.24 -17.95
C VAL A 179 -2.57 9.95 -18.28
N ASN A 180 -2.34 9.33 -19.45
CA ASN A 180 -1.03 8.92 -19.97
C ASN A 180 -0.76 9.61 -21.31
N ILE A 181 0.52 9.72 -21.68
CA ILE A 181 0.97 10.39 -22.90
C ILE A 181 1.96 9.51 -23.67
N LEU A 182 1.82 9.44 -24.99
CA LEU A 182 2.80 8.89 -25.92
C LEU A 182 3.37 9.98 -26.82
N LEU A 183 4.67 9.93 -27.05
CA LEU A 183 5.38 10.76 -28.02
C LEU A 183 5.98 9.92 -29.15
N ARG A 184 5.99 10.51 -30.33
CA ARG A 184 6.73 10.06 -31.52
C ARG A 184 8.15 10.62 -31.46
N ASP A 185 9.13 9.78 -31.08
CA ASP A 185 10.51 10.24 -30.89
C ASP A 185 11.17 10.71 -32.22
N ASP A 186 10.72 10.22 -33.38
CA ASP A 186 11.08 10.75 -34.69
C ASP A 186 10.65 12.22 -34.85
N LEU A 187 9.48 12.58 -34.33
CA LEU A 187 8.97 13.95 -34.34
C LEU A 187 9.59 14.82 -33.24
N VAL A 188 9.94 14.24 -32.09
CA VAL A 188 10.72 14.95 -31.05
C VAL A 188 12.08 15.36 -31.62
N LYS A 189 12.83 14.44 -32.26
CA LYS A 189 14.11 14.78 -32.91
C LYS A 189 13.93 15.82 -34.03
N ARG A 190 12.85 15.72 -34.81
CA ARG A 190 12.53 16.70 -35.86
C ARG A 190 12.26 18.08 -35.25
N TYR A 191 11.50 18.15 -34.16
CA TYR A 191 11.22 19.39 -33.43
C TYR A 191 12.52 20.03 -32.90
N GLU A 192 13.37 19.24 -32.27
CA GLU A 192 14.70 19.67 -31.82
C GLU A 192 15.57 20.18 -32.96
N THR A 193 15.58 19.49 -34.10
CA THR A 193 16.41 19.85 -35.25
C THR A 193 15.92 21.10 -35.99
N GLU A 194 14.61 21.22 -36.18
CA GLU A 194 13.99 22.30 -36.97
C GLU A 194 13.76 23.57 -36.15
N LYS A 195 13.47 23.45 -34.85
CA LYS A 195 13.17 24.58 -33.95
C LYS A 195 14.24 24.88 -32.91
N GLY A 196 15.10 23.91 -32.59
CA GLY A 196 16.04 24.03 -31.46
C GLY A 196 15.37 23.87 -30.09
N GLU A 197 14.11 23.42 -30.05
CA GLU A 197 13.30 23.25 -28.84
C GLU A 197 13.37 21.80 -28.35
N LYS A 198 13.50 21.59 -27.03
CA LYS A 198 13.69 20.27 -26.42
C LYS A 198 12.38 19.45 -26.35
N GLU A 199 12.50 18.15 -26.08
CA GLU A 199 11.34 17.30 -25.71
C GLU A 199 10.44 17.98 -24.65
N PRO A 200 9.11 18.03 -24.86
CA PRO A 200 8.19 18.63 -23.89
C PRO A 200 8.26 17.97 -22.51
N ARG A 201 8.27 18.79 -21.44
CA ARG A 201 8.12 18.34 -20.05
C ARG A 201 6.98 19.05 -19.32
N THR A 202 6.52 20.19 -19.85
CA THR A 202 5.39 20.98 -19.36
C THR A 202 4.20 20.92 -20.32
N TYR A 203 3.00 21.22 -19.84
CA TYR A 203 1.82 21.26 -20.72
C TYR A 203 1.87 22.43 -21.72
N GLU A 204 2.56 23.52 -21.39
CA GLU A 204 2.82 24.65 -22.27
C GLU A 204 3.68 24.26 -23.47
N GLU A 205 4.79 23.55 -23.21
CA GLU A 205 5.67 23.00 -24.23
C GLU A 205 4.96 21.95 -25.06
N PHE A 206 4.15 21.11 -24.42
CA PHE A 206 3.38 20.09 -25.13
C PHE A 206 2.35 20.72 -26.06
N ALA A 207 1.65 21.77 -25.63
CA ALA A 207 0.74 22.52 -26.49
C ALA A 207 1.49 23.14 -27.68
N ALA A 208 2.70 23.67 -27.48
CA ALA A 208 3.53 24.21 -28.57
C ALA A 208 4.00 23.12 -29.55
N PHE A 209 4.36 21.94 -29.05
CA PHE A 209 4.71 20.77 -29.87
C PHE A 209 3.52 20.30 -30.72
N VAL A 210 2.34 20.17 -30.11
CA VAL A 210 1.09 19.79 -30.78
C VAL A 210 0.69 20.81 -31.85
N GLU A 211 0.77 22.11 -31.54
CA GLU A 211 0.49 23.19 -32.48
C GLU A 211 1.47 23.22 -33.66
N TYR A 212 2.74 22.90 -33.42
CA TYR A 212 3.76 22.88 -34.46
C TYR A 212 3.49 21.83 -35.54
N PHE A 213 3.10 20.62 -35.11
CA PHE A 213 2.86 19.50 -36.02
C PHE A 213 1.45 19.46 -36.60
N ASN A 214 0.50 20.20 -36.02
CA ASN A 214 -0.85 20.24 -36.55
C ASN A 214 -0.88 20.83 -37.98
N ASN A 215 -1.64 20.17 -38.86
CA ASN A 215 -1.75 20.46 -40.29
C ASN A 215 -0.44 20.30 -41.09
N THR A 216 0.53 19.54 -40.57
CA THR A 216 1.71 19.11 -41.32
C THR A 216 1.57 17.66 -41.76
N ASP A 217 2.30 17.23 -42.78
CA ASP A 217 2.34 15.83 -43.21
C ASP A 217 3.34 15.06 -42.33
N LEU A 218 2.82 14.17 -41.49
CA LEU A 218 3.57 13.38 -40.49
C LEU A 218 3.86 11.96 -40.96
N ASN A 219 3.16 11.50 -42.00
CA ASN A 219 3.28 10.15 -42.57
C ASN A 219 3.67 10.11 -44.06
N ASN A 220 4.11 11.24 -44.62
CA ASN A 220 4.55 11.45 -46.00
C ASN A 220 3.51 11.05 -47.07
N ASP A 221 2.22 11.23 -46.78
CA ASP A 221 1.15 10.91 -47.73
C ASP A 221 0.63 12.11 -48.55
N GLY A 222 1.18 13.29 -48.31
CA GLY A 222 0.82 14.55 -48.94
C GLY A 222 -0.45 15.20 -48.36
N LYS A 223 -0.98 14.72 -47.24
CA LYS A 223 -2.15 15.29 -46.55
C LYS A 223 -1.75 15.88 -45.19
N PRO A 224 -2.52 16.86 -44.69
CA PRO A 224 -2.30 17.42 -43.36
C PRO A 224 -2.76 16.45 -42.25
N ASP A 225 -1.91 16.22 -41.25
CA ASP A 225 -2.12 15.36 -40.08
C ASP A 225 -2.31 16.19 -38.79
N ALA A 226 -2.75 15.55 -37.71
CA ALA A 226 -3.14 16.21 -36.46
C ALA A 226 -1.98 16.31 -35.47
N GLY A 227 -2.02 17.36 -34.64
CA GLY A 227 -1.04 17.52 -33.56
C GLY A 227 -1.21 16.46 -32.47
N ILE A 228 -2.45 16.06 -32.16
CA ILE A 228 -2.72 15.09 -31.10
C ILE A 228 -3.92 14.20 -31.37
N CYS A 229 -3.78 12.92 -31.05
CA CYS A 229 -4.89 12.00 -30.84
C CYS A 229 -5.19 11.98 -29.32
N SER A 230 -6.34 12.51 -28.89
CA SER A 230 -6.63 12.71 -27.46
C SER A 230 -7.95 12.10 -27.00
N LEU A 231 -8.32 12.15 -25.72
CA LEU A 231 -9.61 11.69 -25.17
C LEU A 231 -10.81 12.17 -25.99
N ASN A 232 -11.32 11.35 -26.89
CA ASN A 232 -12.37 11.72 -27.82
C ASN A 232 -13.57 12.28 -27.08
N GLY A 233 -14.31 13.13 -27.77
CA GLY A 233 -15.51 13.69 -27.17
C GLY A 233 -16.53 12.60 -26.81
N ALA A 234 -16.48 11.39 -27.36
CA ALA A 234 -17.55 10.37 -27.33
C ALA A 234 -17.78 9.72 -25.95
N GLY A 235 -16.76 9.56 -25.11
CA GLY A 235 -16.90 9.04 -23.74
C GLY A 235 -17.12 10.13 -22.67
N PRO A 236 -17.65 9.78 -21.48
CA PRO A 236 -17.44 10.59 -20.28
C PRO A 236 -15.94 10.64 -19.99
N GLY A 237 -15.39 11.85 -19.90
CA GLY A 237 -13.95 12.05 -19.70
C GLY A 237 -13.16 12.55 -20.89
N GLY A 238 -13.82 13.12 -21.91
CA GLY A 238 -13.17 13.75 -23.06
C GLY A 238 -12.27 14.95 -22.67
N PRO A 239 -12.57 16.18 -23.11
CA PRO A 239 -11.74 17.34 -22.75
C PRO A 239 -11.71 17.64 -21.24
N GLN A 240 -12.63 17.09 -20.44
CA GLN A 240 -12.63 17.26 -18.98
C GLN A 240 -11.44 16.58 -18.30
N ALA A 241 -11.11 15.34 -18.68
CA ALA A 241 -9.98 14.65 -18.06
C ALA A 241 -8.65 15.31 -18.47
N MET A 242 -8.57 15.83 -19.70
CA MET A 242 -7.45 16.67 -20.14
C MET A 242 -7.34 17.95 -19.29
N LEU A 243 -8.46 18.68 -19.10
CA LEU A 243 -8.50 19.88 -18.27
C LEU A 243 -8.00 19.61 -16.85
N MET A 244 -8.51 18.55 -16.23
CA MET A 244 -8.16 18.26 -14.85
C MET A 244 -6.75 17.67 -14.71
N ALA A 245 -6.22 16.95 -15.71
CA ALA A 245 -4.82 16.55 -15.72
C ALA A 245 -3.88 17.77 -15.74
N ILE A 246 -4.21 18.79 -16.55
CA ILE A 246 -3.43 20.04 -16.59
C ILE A 246 -3.61 20.83 -15.29
N ALA A 247 -4.85 21.05 -14.86
CA ALA A 247 -5.17 21.82 -13.66
C ALA A 247 -4.55 21.22 -12.39
N SER A 248 -4.51 19.88 -12.30
CA SER A 248 -3.88 19.16 -11.18
C SER A 248 -2.43 19.58 -10.94
N THR A 249 -1.65 19.70 -12.01
CA THR A 249 -0.22 20.09 -11.94
C THR A 249 -0.01 21.56 -11.57
N LYS A 250 -1.05 22.39 -11.68
CA LYS A 250 -1.02 23.81 -11.31
C LYS A 250 -1.62 24.07 -9.92
N LEU A 251 -2.57 23.25 -9.49
CA LEU A 251 -3.33 23.47 -8.25
C LEU A 251 -2.82 22.64 -7.06
N GLN A 252 -2.12 21.52 -7.30
CA GLN A 252 -1.65 20.63 -6.23
C GLN A 252 -0.13 20.42 -6.26
N TYR A 253 0.53 20.80 -5.16
CA TYR A 253 1.98 20.62 -4.99
C TYR A 253 2.41 20.21 -3.57
N LEU A 254 1.52 20.32 -2.57
CA LEU A 254 1.78 19.97 -1.16
C LEU A 254 1.32 18.55 -0.79
N GLY A 255 0.92 17.74 -1.78
CA GLY A 255 0.44 16.38 -1.57
C GLY A 255 -1.08 16.22 -1.69
N SER A 256 -1.53 14.95 -1.71
CA SER A 256 -2.92 14.56 -1.97
C SER A 256 -3.98 15.07 -0.98
N ASN A 257 -3.58 15.63 0.16
CA ASN A 257 -4.49 16.23 1.15
C ASN A 257 -4.76 17.72 0.91
N THR A 258 -4.12 18.34 -0.08
CA THR A 258 -4.33 19.75 -0.43
C THR A 258 -5.66 19.97 -1.14
N GLY A 259 -6.12 18.97 -1.89
CA GLY A 259 -7.33 19.04 -2.73
C GLY A 259 -7.12 19.88 -4.00
N VAL A 260 -7.88 19.56 -5.05
CA VAL A 260 -7.83 20.23 -6.37
C VAL A 260 -9.16 20.87 -6.75
N TRP A 261 -10.26 20.42 -6.12
CA TRP A 261 -11.62 20.82 -6.51
C TRP A 261 -12.12 22.01 -5.69
N PHE A 262 -11.91 21.96 -4.37
CA PHE A 262 -12.34 22.97 -3.41
C PHE A 262 -11.15 23.43 -2.57
N ASP A 263 -11.22 24.64 -2.04
CA ASP A 263 -10.34 25.01 -0.93
C ASP A 263 -10.74 24.22 0.32
N THR A 264 -9.81 23.40 0.83
CA THR A 264 -10.06 22.47 1.93
C THR A 264 -10.37 23.16 3.24
N GLU A 265 -9.94 24.41 3.39
CA GLU A 265 -10.14 25.20 4.62
C GLU A 265 -11.35 26.14 4.55
N ASP A 266 -12.01 26.26 3.38
CA ASP A 266 -13.17 27.13 3.21
C ASP A 266 -14.48 26.44 3.64
N PRO A 267 -15.21 26.96 4.64
CA PRO A 267 -16.44 26.33 5.14
C PRO A 267 -17.59 26.28 4.11
N GLU A 268 -17.54 27.08 3.05
CA GLU A 268 -18.57 27.19 2.02
C GLU A 268 -18.31 26.25 0.82
N ALA A 269 -17.26 25.43 0.86
CA ALA A 269 -16.84 24.57 -0.25
C ALA A 269 -16.65 25.39 -1.54
N VAL A 270 -15.87 26.48 -1.48
CA VAL A 270 -15.61 27.31 -2.65
C VAL A 270 -14.75 26.54 -3.67
N PRO A 271 -15.22 26.37 -4.93
CA PRO A 271 -14.44 25.69 -5.97
C PRO A 271 -13.24 26.51 -6.45
N LEU A 272 -12.17 25.85 -6.88
CA LEU A 272 -10.91 26.48 -7.32
C LEU A 272 -10.91 26.95 -8.80
N PHE A 273 -12.08 27.13 -9.42
CA PHE A 273 -12.21 27.41 -10.86
C PHE A 273 -11.87 28.84 -11.27
N GLU A 274 -12.06 29.81 -10.37
CA GLU A 274 -11.78 31.22 -10.66
C GLU A 274 -10.33 31.62 -10.36
N THR A 275 -9.44 30.63 -10.21
CA THR A 275 -8.01 30.84 -9.97
C THR A 275 -7.24 31.02 -11.29
N PRO A 276 -6.13 31.78 -11.31
CA PRO A 276 -5.25 31.86 -12.47
C PRO A 276 -4.80 30.48 -12.98
N ALA A 277 -4.52 29.53 -12.09
CA ALA A 277 -4.14 28.17 -12.46
C ALA A 277 -5.21 27.44 -13.27
N PHE A 278 -6.48 27.51 -12.85
CA PHE A 278 -7.56 26.86 -13.58
C PHE A 278 -7.83 27.54 -14.93
N LEU A 279 -7.73 28.87 -14.98
CA LEU A 279 -7.88 29.62 -16.23
C LEU A 279 -6.76 29.31 -17.24
N GLU A 280 -5.50 29.19 -16.78
CA GLU A 280 -4.38 28.72 -17.60
C GLU A 280 -4.60 27.28 -18.08
N ALA A 281 -5.08 26.40 -17.21
CA ALA A 281 -5.40 25.02 -17.58
C ALA A 281 -6.52 24.94 -18.63
N ALA A 282 -7.57 25.76 -18.51
CA ALA A 282 -8.63 25.85 -19.50
C ALA A 282 -8.12 26.38 -20.85
N GLU A 283 -7.19 27.34 -20.83
CA GLU A 283 -6.56 27.85 -22.05
C GLU A 283 -5.70 26.77 -22.74
N LEU A 284 -4.87 26.05 -21.99
CA LEU A 284 -4.06 24.95 -22.51
C LEU A 284 -4.91 23.78 -23.02
N THR A 285 -5.99 23.44 -22.32
CA THR A 285 -6.96 22.43 -22.77
C THR A 285 -7.54 22.80 -24.12
N ARG A 286 -7.94 24.07 -24.29
CA ARG A 286 -8.46 24.56 -25.57
C ARG A 286 -7.40 24.50 -26.66
N ARG A 287 -6.15 24.89 -26.38
CA ARG A 287 -5.04 24.79 -27.34
C ARG A 287 -4.83 23.35 -27.81
N LEU A 288 -4.76 22.39 -26.89
CA LEU A 288 -4.59 20.98 -27.24
C LEU A 288 -5.80 20.43 -28.01
N TRP A 289 -7.01 20.70 -27.51
CA TRP A 289 -8.26 20.19 -28.10
C TRP A 289 -8.50 20.70 -29.53
N MET A 290 -8.21 21.98 -29.78
CA MET A 290 -8.38 22.60 -31.11
C MET A 290 -7.35 22.13 -32.14
N ASN A 291 -6.32 21.40 -31.71
CA ASN A 291 -5.31 20.78 -32.57
C ASN A 291 -5.39 19.24 -32.52
N SER A 292 -6.51 18.70 -32.01
CA SER A 292 -6.77 17.27 -31.94
C SER A 292 -7.51 16.75 -33.18
N ILE A 293 -7.48 15.44 -33.38
CA ILE A 293 -8.19 14.79 -34.48
C ILE A 293 -9.72 14.94 -34.41
N ASP A 294 -10.26 15.32 -33.25
CA ASP A 294 -11.69 15.56 -33.10
C ASP A 294 -12.12 16.53 -34.22
N ASP A 295 -11.45 17.63 -34.54
CA ASP A 295 -11.98 18.58 -35.54
C ASP A 295 -12.06 18.13 -37.03
N ARG A 296 -11.81 16.85 -37.35
CA ARG A 296 -11.66 16.32 -38.72
C ARG A 296 -12.75 15.35 -39.16
N PRO A 297 -13.01 15.25 -40.48
CA PRO A 297 -13.81 14.16 -41.04
C PRO A 297 -13.18 12.81 -40.69
N GLY A 298 -13.95 11.94 -40.03
CA GLY A 298 -13.51 10.61 -39.65
C GLY A 298 -12.94 10.46 -38.24
N GLY A 299 -12.57 11.55 -37.57
CA GLY A 299 -12.07 11.57 -36.18
C GLY A 299 -13.04 10.99 -35.14
N TRP A 300 -14.25 10.64 -35.56
CA TRP A 300 -15.37 10.14 -34.76
C TRP A 300 -15.85 8.75 -35.17
N THR A 301 -15.58 8.35 -36.42
CA THR A 301 -16.00 7.07 -37.04
C THR A 301 -14.90 6.02 -36.95
N GLU A 302 -13.65 6.46 -36.93
CA GLU A 302 -12.48 5.63 -36.71
C GLU A 302 -11.96 5.92 -35.30
N LEU A 303 -11.59 4.88 -34.57
CA LEU A 303 -10.99 5.00 -33.24
C LEU A 303 -9.80 5.99 -33.38
N HIS A 304 -9.60 6.96 -32.48
CA HIS A 304 -8.39 7.83 -32.51
C HIS A 304 -7.10 7.00 -32.57
N GLU A 305 -7.19 5.77 -32.09
CA GLU A 305 -6.23 4.69 -32.22
C GLU A 305 -5.87 4.36 -33.68
N ASP A 306 -6.81 4.34 -34.61
CA ASP A 306 -6.56 4.09 -36.03
C ASP A 306 -5.76 5.24 -36.68
N TYR A 307 -6.08 6.49 -36.36
CA TYR A 307 -5.30 7.67 -36.77
C TYR A 307 -3.87 7.62 -36.23
N TRP A 308 -3.71 7.26 -34.94
CA TRP A 308 -2.41 7.05 -34.33
C TRP A 308 -1.61 5.96 -35.07
N HIS A 309 -2.22 4.81 -35.36
CA HIS A 309 -1.54 3.73 -36.08
C HIS A 309 -1.18 4.08 -37.52
N ASN A 310 -1.91 4.98 -38.16
CA ASN A 310 -1.57 5.48 -39.51
C ASN A 310 -0.49 6.57 -39.49
N GLY A 311 0.00 6.97 -38.30
CA GLY A 311 1.00 8.02 -38.14
C GLY A 311 0.45 9.43 -38.30
N GLU A 312 -0.87 9.61 -38.28
CA GLU A 312 -1.57 10.88 -38.54
C GLU A 312 -1.68 11.77 -37.28
N CYS A 313 -1.00 11.40 -36.20
CA CYS A 313 -0.96 12.14 -34.94
C CYS A 313 0.48 12.27 -34.44
N ALA A 314 0.88 13.48 -34.03
CA ALA A 314 2.21 13.70 -33.48
C ALA A 314 2.37 13.19 -32.04
N ALA A 315 1.30 13.25 -31.25
CA ALA A 315 1.23 12.73 -29.90
C ALA A 315 -0.08 12.00 -29.62
N TYR A 316 -0.09 11.20 -28.56
CA TYR A 316 -1.29 10.51 -28.07
C TYR A 316 -1.51 10.81 -26.58
N MET A 317 -2.72 11.17 -26.17
CA MET A 317 -3.07 11.42 -24.76
C MET A 317 -4.39 10.74 -24.41
N TRP A 318 -4.35 9.72 -23.55
CA TRP A 318 -5.54 9.01 -23.10
C TRP A 318 -5.37 8.37 -21.72
N LEU A 319 -6.46 7.86 -21.17
CA LEU A 319 -6.43 6.90 -20.05
C LEU A 319 -5.66 5.63 -20.39
N THR A 320 -5.19 4.97 -19.35
CA THR A 320 -4.14 3.96 -19.46
C THR A 320 -4.51 2.75 -20.31
N GLY A 321 -5.73 2.22 -20.18
CA GLY A 321 -6.20 1.10 -21.00
C GLY A 321 -6.14 1.37 -22.52
N SER A 322 -6.46 2.59 -22.97
CA SER A 322 -6.36 2.94 -24.39
C SER A 322 -4.90 3.13 -24.83
N VAL A 323 -4.06 3.73 -23.99
CA VAL A 323 -2.61 3.84 -24.25
C VAL A 323 -1.97 2.46 -24.38
N ALA A 324 -2.37 1.51 -23.53
CA ALA A 324 -1.91 0.14 -23.62
C ALA A 324 -2.46 -0.58 -24.87
N TRP A 325 -3.71 -0.30 -25.26
CA TRP A 325 -4.29 -0.82 -26.49
C TRP A 325 -3.54 -0.37 -27.74
N VAL A 326 -3.24 0.93 -27.90
CA VAL A 326 -2.53 1.43 -29.08
C VAL A 326 -1.07 0.96 -29.17
N LEU A 327 -0.42 0.67 -28.05
CA LEU A 327 0.94 0.10 -28.07
C LEU A 327 0.96 -1.39 -28.41
N THR A 328 -0.10 -2.13 -28.08
CA THR A 328 -0.17 -3.60 -28.28
C THR A 328 -0.82 -4.00 -29.59
N LYS A 329 -1.73 -3.17 -30.10
CA LYS A 329 -2.47 -3.46 -31.32
C LYS A 329 -1.54 -3.50 -32.54
N GLY A 330 -0.40 -2.80 -32.53
CA GLY A 330 0.57 -2.81 -33.63
C GLY A 330 1.59 -1.67 -33.68
N PRO A 331 2.64 -1.79 -34.53
CA PRO A 331 3.48 -0.65 -34.88
C PRO A 331 2.67 0.44 -35.58
N ILE A 332 3.14 1.68 -35.45
CA ILE A 332 2.69 2.82 -36.24
C ILE A 332 3.23 2.68 -37.66
N GLY A 333 2.37 2.71 -38.66
CA GLY A 333 2.75 2.63 -40.07
C GLY A 333 1.54 2.60 -40.98
N LYS A 334 1.72 3.14 -42.18
CA LYS A 334 0.70 3.19 -43.22
C LYS A 334 0.89 2.05 -44.22
N CYS A 335 -0.19 1.42 -44.65
CA CYS A 335 -0.18 0.33 -45.64
C CYS A 335 -0.97 0.67 -46.91
N GLU A 336 -0.64 0.03 -48.04
CA GLU A 336 -1.34 0.20 -49.34
C GLU A 336 -2.86 -0.02 -49.28
N SER A 337 -3.34 -0.77 -48.28
CA SER A 337 -4.75 -1.15 -48.11
C SER A 337 -5.64 -0.10 -47.43
N TYR A 338 -5.16 1.14 -47.25
CA TYR A 338 -5.90 2.22 -46.60
C TYR A 338 -7.34 2.38 -47.17
N PRO A 339 -8.37 2.67 -46.35
CA PRO A 339 -8.37 3.00 -44.91
C PRO A 339 -8.31 1.80 -43.95
N LYS A 340 -8.09 0.58 -44.45
CA LYS A 340 -7.93 -0.57 -43.54
C LYS A 340 -6.53 -0.48 -42.90
N PRO A 341 -6.42 -0.38 -41.56
CA PRO A 341 -5.14 -0.34 -40.85
C PRO A 341 -4.24 -1.51 -41.31
N CYS A 342 -2.92 -1.42 -41.09
CA CYS A 342 -1.98 -2.50 -41.42
C CYS A 342 -2.33 -3.88 -40.81
N ILE A 343 -3.34 -3.93 -39.94
CA ILE A 343 -3.90 -5.10 -39.28
C ILE A 343 -5.04 -5.73 -40.11
N LYS A 344 -5.04 -7.06 -40.27
CA LYS A 344 -6.24 -7.83 -40.63
C LYS A 344 -6.80 -8.46 -39.35
N LYS A 345 -7.98 -8.04 -38.87
CA LYS A 345 -8.73 -8.82 -37.87
C LYS A 345 -9.25 -10.09 -38.54
N THR A 346 -8.58 -11.21 -38.30
CA THR A 346 -9.15 -12.54 -38.56
C THR A 346 -9.01 -13.36 -37.28
N GLU A 347 -10.13 -13.83 -36.74
CA GLU A 347 -10.21 -14.84 -35.67
C GLU A 347 -9.19 -14.69 -34.52
N GLY A 348 -9.14 -13.50 -33.90
CA GLY A 348 -8.44 -13.31 -32.62
C GLY A 348 -6.91 -13.39 -32.67
N LYS A 349 -6.28 -13.28 -33.86
CA LYS A 349 -4.82 -13.12 -33.98
C LYS A 349 -4.48 -12.01 -34.98
N PRO A 350 -3.67 -11.01 -34.60
CA PRO A 350 -3.11 -10.07 -35.57
C PRO A 350 -2.05 -10.78 -36.43
N GLU A 351 -2.39 -11.06 -37.69
CA GLU A 351 -1.37 -11.42 -38.68
C GLU A 351 -0.89 -10.14 -39.40
N TRP A 352 0.32 -9.72 -39.07
CA TRP A 352 1.10 -8.66 -39.75
C TRP A 352 1.53 -9.04 -41.17
N LYS A 353 1.32 -10.29 -41.57
CA LYS A 353 1.89 -10.89 -42.77
C LYS A 353 0.91 -10.78 -43.93
N ASN A 354 1.11 -9.77 -44.79
CA ASN A 354 0.77 -9.71 -46.24
C ASN A 354 0.36 -8.30 -46.71
N ARG A 355 0.75 -7.22 -46.04
CA ARG A 355 0.51 -5.87 -46.53
C ARG A 355 1.81 -5.11 -46.71
N THR A 356 1.95 -4.44 -47.85
CA THR A 356 3.07 -3.56 -48.15
C THR A 356 2.95 -2.32 -47.26
N VAL A 357 3.88 -2.15 -46.33
CA VAL A 357 4.05 -0.91 -45.56
C VAL A 357 4.59 0.14 -46.53
N ILE A 358 3.87 1.25 -46.67
CA ILE A 358 4.25 2.37 -47.54
C ILE A 358 4.96 3.48 -46.76
N TRP A 359 4.75 3.53 -45.43
CA TRP A 359 5.44 4.44 -44.53
C TRP A 359 5.44 3.90 -43.11
N GLU A 360 6.53 4.13 -42.38
CA GLU A 360 6.65 3.94 -40.94
C GLU A 360 7.74 4.89 -40.39
N PRO A 361 7.70 5.28 -39.11
CA PRO A 361 8.79 6.05 -38.50
C PRO A 361 10.06 5.18 -38.44
N THR A 362 11.17 5.70 -38.93
CA THR A 362 12.45 4.98 -39.00
C THR A 362 13.62 5.83 -38.53
N HIS A 363 14.60 5.18 -37.91
CA HIS A 363 15.91 5.75 -37.65
C HIS A 363 16.68 5.97 -38.96
N GLU A 364 17.82 6.69 -38.90
CA GLU A 364 18.68 6.95 -40.06
C GLU A 364 19.22 5.67 -40.74
N ASP A 365 19.29 4.57 -39.99
CA ASP A 365 19.69 3.25 -40.49
C ASP A 365 18.53 2.43 -41.10
N GLY A 366 17.32 2.99 -41.12
CA GLY A 366 16.11 2.36 -41.65
C GLY A 366 15.42 1.39 -40.68
N SER A 367 15.88 1.27 -39.42
CA SER A 367 15.19 0.49 -38.40
C SER A 367 13.95 1.21 -37.87
N TYR A 368 12.91 0.46 -37.49
CA TYR A 368 11.65 1.01 -36.96
C TYR A 368 11.89 1.83 -35.69
N TRP A 369 11.32 3.04 -35.65
CA TRP A 369 11.39 3.93 -34.49
C TRP A 369 10.12 3.81 -33.65
N GLU A 370 10.26 3.18 -32.49
CA GLU A 370 9.14 2.92 -31.59
C GLU A 370 8.65 4.19 -30.85
N PRO A 371 7.33 4.44 -30.74
CA PRO A 371 6.80 5.50 -29.89
C PRO A 371 7.04 5.21 -28.41
N ARG A 372 7.25 6.27 -27.62
CA ARG A 372 7.60 6.16 -26.21
C ARG A 372 6.48 6.66 -25.31
N ARG A 373 6.20 5.90 -24.25
CA ARG A 373 5.32 6.35 -23.16
C ARG A 373 6.14 7.21 -22.20
N VAL A 374 5.65 8.43 -21.95
CA VAL A 374 6.32 9.40 -21.08
C VAL A 374 5.53 9.63 -19.80
N ARG A 375 6.21 10.13 -18.74
CA ARG A 375 5.50 10.63 -17.57
C ARG A 375 4.59 11.78 -18.03
N PRO A 376 3.33 11.86 -17.55
CA PRO A 376 2.47 13.01 -17.81
C PRO A 376 3.18 14.33 -17.50
N PHE A 377 2.92 15.32 -18.35
CA PHE A 377 3.58 16.62 -18.25
C PHE A 377 3.19 17.37 -16.97
N GLY A 378 4.01 18.35 -16.59
CA GLY A 378 3.85 19.11 -15.35
C GLY A 378 3.69 20.59 -15.60
N SER A 379 3.85 21.39 -14.55
CA SER A 379 3.84 22.85 -14.62
C SER A 379 5.04 23.44 -13.88
N GLU A 380 5.69 24.44 -14.48
CA GLU A 380 6.78 25.19 -13.83
C GLU A 380 6.25 26.07 -12.68
N LYS A 381 5.00 26.51 -12.82
CA LYS A 381 4.33 27.37 -11.85
C LYS A 381 3.10 26.69 -11.26
N VAL A 382 2.89 26.93 -9.98
CA VAL A 382 1.75 26.44 -9.20
C VAL A 382 1.02 27.60 -8.54
N TYR A 383 -0.25 27.43 -8.25
CA TYR A 383 -1.08 28.42 -7.58
C TYR A 383 -0.83 28.38 -6.07
N ASP A 384 -0.26 29.46 -5.54
CA ASP A 384 -0.16 29.66 -4.11
C ASP A 384 -1.46 30.27 -3.59
N ARG A 385 -2.20 29.50 -2.79
CA ARG A 385 -3.47 29.95 -2.20
C ARG A 385 -3.28 31.14 -1.26
N ALA A 386 -2.13 31.26 -0.60
CA ALA A 386 -1.90 32.32 0.38
C ALA A 386 -1.74 33.70 -0.28
N SER A 387 -1.09 33.76 -1.44
CA SER A 387 -0.92 35.00 -2.20
C SER A 387 -1.90 35.17 -3.36
N GLU A 388 -2.70 34.15 -3.66
CA GLU A 388 -3.62 34.08 -4.80
C GLU A 388 -2.91 34.31 -6.17
N THR A 389 -1.66 33.89 -6.28
CA THR A 389 -0.84 34.09 -7.49
C THR A 389 -0.11 32.82 -7.92
N MET A 390 0.24 32.75 -9.20
CA MET A 390 1.14 31.71 -9.72
C MET A 390 2.58 31.96 -9.25
N LYS A 391 3.24 30.93 -8.72
CA LYS A 391 4.62 30.96 -8.22
C LYS A 391 5.41 29.77 -8.75
N SER A 392 6.72 29.95 -8.94
CA SER A 392 7.60 28.87 -9.40
C SER A 392 7.82 27.83 -8.30
N CYS A 393 7.91 26.56 -8.67
CA CYS A 393 8.27 25.52 -7.72
C CYS A 393 9.78 25.53 -7.40
N THR A 394 10.13 25.17 -6.17
CA THR A 394 11.51 24.92 -5.73
C THR A 394 11.52 23.83 -4.65
N PRO A 395 12.57 23.00 -4.53
CA PRO A 395 12.70 22.07 -3.40
C PRO A 395 13.14 22.77 -2.10
N GLU A 396 13.43 24.08 -2.16
CA GLU A 396 14.00 24.83 -1.06
C GLU A 396 12.98 25.09 0.05
N LEU A 397 13.38 24.81 1.30
CA LEU A 397 12.53 25.01 2.48
C LEU A 397 12.18 26.49 2.73
N ASP A 398 13.06 27.40 2.32
CA ASP A 398 12.88 28.86 2.40
C ASP A 398 12.89 29.44 0.97
N PRO A 399 11.76 29.35 0.24
CA PRO A 399 11.69 29.77 -1.15
C PRO A 399 11.87 31.29 -1.30
N GLN A 400 12.44 31.73 -2.42
CA GLN A 400 12.61 33.15 -2.69
C GLN A 400 11.27 33.84 -3.00
N GLU A 401 11.28 35.18 -3.08
CA GLU A 401 10.10 35.92 -3.52
C GLU A 401 9.68 35.49 -4.94
N GLY A 402 8.43 35.04 -5.08
CA GLY A 402 7.90 34.49 -6.34
C GLY A 402 8.00 32.96 -6.47
N GLU A 403 8.58 32.29 -5.48
CA GLU A 403 8.69 30.83 -5.42
C GLU A 403 7.84 30.22 -4.29
N VAL A 404 7.55 28.92 -4.38
CA VAL A 404 6.99 28.12 -3.31
C VAL A 404 7.72 26.79 -3.19
N ASN A 405 7.84 26.30 -1.94
CA ASN A 405 8.38 24.97 -1.68
C ASN A 405 7.42 23.89 -2.20
N CYS A 406 7.90 23.08 -3.14
CA CYS A 406 7.22 21.92 -3.69
C CYS A 406 7.94 20.65 -3.19
N PRO A 407 7.51 20.06 -2.05
CA PRO A 407 8.27 19.03 -1.33
C PRO A 407 8.31 17.66 -2.01
N HIS A 408 7.69 17.51 -3.19
CA HIS A 408 7.52 16.24 -3.89
C HIS A 408 8.18 16.21 -5.26
N LEU A 409 9.08 17.17 -5.54
CA LEU A 409 9.89 17.21 -6.74
C LEU A 409 10.92 16.07 -6.76
N ASP A 410 11.09 15.45 -7.92
CA ASP A 410 12.11 14.44 -8.20
C ASP A 410 13.32 15.11 -8.90
N PRO A 411 14.49 15.25 -8.26
CA PRO A 411 15.65 15.93 -8.84
C PRO A 411 16.13 15.37 -10.18
N GLU A 412 15.91 14.08 -10.45
CA GLU A 412 16.36 13.46 -11.70
C GLU A 412 15.40 13.71 -12.87
N GLU A 413 14.11 13.95 -12.59
CA GLU A 413 13.04 13.90 -13.59
C GLU A 413 12.27 15.22 -13.71
N ASP A 414 12.24 16.01 -12.64
CA ASP A 414 11.47 17.26 -12.53
C ASP A 414 12.35 18.52 -12.63
N GLU A 415 13.67 18.40 -12.60
CA GLU A 415 14.59 19.51 -12.87
C GLU A 415 15.03 19.52 -14.34
N ARG A 416 14.99 20.70 -14.97
CA ARG A 416 15.64 20.95 -16.25
C ARG A 416 16.10 22.39 -16.39
N ASP A 417 17.40 22.59 -16.60
CA ASP A 417 18.02 23.89 -16.87
C ASP A 417 17.76 24.96 -15.78
N GLY A 418 17.68 24.54 -14.52
CA GLY A 418 17.36 25.37 -13.36
C GLY A 418 15.87 25.59 -13.13
N VAL A 419 14.99 24.92 -13.89
CA VAL A 419 13.54 25.01 -13.76
C VAL A 419 12.97 23.72 -13.19
N TRP A 420 12.16 23.85 -12.13
CA TRP A 420 11.49 22.74 -11.47
C TRP A 420 10.06 22.58 -11.95
N ILE A 421 9.67 21.34 -12.26
CA ILE A 421 8.39 21.00 -12.86
C ILE A 421 7.56 20.20 -11.86
N ASN A 422 6.47 20.79 -11.38
CA ASN A 422 5.52 20.09 -10.53
C ASN A 422 4.67 19.10 -11.35
N ARG A 423 4.62 17.84 -10.92
CA ARG A 423 3.76 16.81 -11.51
C ARG A 423 2.79 16.25 -10.49
N ALA A 424 1.55 16.06 -10.93
CA ALA A 424 0.46 15.56 -10.12
C ALA A 424 -0.43 14.67 -10.99
N PRO A 425 -0.34 13.32 -10.89
CA PRO A 425 -1.18 12.44 -11.69
C PRO A 425 -2.65 12.60 -11.28
N TYR A 426 -3.52 12.64 -12.30
CA TYR A 426 -4.95 12.76 -12.16
C TYR A 426 -5.66 11.46 -12.61
N TYR A 427 -6.52 10.95 -11.74
CA TYR A 427 -7.25 9.69 -11.90
C TYR A 427 -8.70 10.01 -12.26
N TYR A 428 -8.92 10.29 -13.55
CA TYR A 428 -10.27 10.52 -14.03
C TYR A 428 -11.12 9.27 -13.80
N SER A 429 -12.28 9.42 -13.15
CA SER A 429 -13.20 8.32 -12.86
C SER A 429 -12.48 7.16 -12.13
N ALA A 430 -11.71 7.49 -11.09
CA ALA A 430 -10.88 6.55 -10.30
C ALA A 430 -11.50 5.15 -10.11
N PHE A 431 -10.72 4.14 -10.50
CA PHE A 431 -11.21 2.78 -10.76
C PHE A 431 -12.39 2.85 -11.69
N GLN A 432 -12.16 3.22 -12.95
CA GLN A 432 -13.28 3.39 -13.87
C GLN A 432 -14.16 2.14 -13.85
N HIS A 433 -13.58 0.98 -13.49
CA HIS A 433 -14.26 -0.28 -13.68
C HIS A 433 -14.33 -1.26 -12.51
N CYS A 434 -13.51 -1.20 -11.46
CA CYS A 434 -13.50 -2.28 -10.46
C CYS A 434 -13.12 -1.86 -9.02
N SER A 435 -14.06 -1.31 -8.26
CA SER A 435 -13.96 -1.27 -6.79
C SER A 435 -15.11 -2.06 -6.16
N ILE A 436 -14.79 -2.94 -5.22
CA ILE A 436 -15.78 -3.86 -4.66
C ILE A 436 -16.06 -3.48 -3.20
N SER A 437 -17.33 -3.17 -2.91
CA SER A 437 -17.83 -2.93 -1.56
C SER A 437 -18.82 -4.02 -1.14
N PHE A 438 -18.98 -4.20 0.17
CA PHE A 438 -19.95 -5.15 0.73
C PHE A 438 -21.04 -4.40 1.47
N ARG A 439 -22.29 -4.82 1.28
CA ARG A 439 -23.41 -4.21 2.00
C ARG A 439 -23.30 -4.53 3.49
N ALA A 440 -23.35 -3.51 4.33
CA ALA A 440 -23.21 -3.64 5.78
C ALA A 440 -24.34 -4.49 6.43
N GLU A 441 -25.47 -4.65 5.74
CA GLU A 441 -26.61 -5.45 6.18
C GLU A 441 -26.70 -6.84 5.52
N ALA A 442 -25.80 -7.19 4.59
CA ALA A 442 -25.76 -8.55 4.04
C ALA A 442 -25.49 -9.60 5.13
N LEU A 443 -25.95 -10.84 4.92
CA LEU A 443 -25.68 -11.92 5.88
C LEU A 443 -24.17 -12.08 6.07
N GLN A 444 -23.73 -12.25 7.33
CA GLN A 444 -22.31 -12.37 7.64
C GLN A 444 -21.63 -13.48 6.81
N GLU A 445 -22.32 -14.62 6.64
CA GLU A 445 -21.83 -15.72 5.82
C GLU A 445 -21.66 -15.36 4.33
N ASN A 446 -22.52 -14.51 3.78
CA ASN A 446 -22.40 -14.03 2.39
C ASN A 446 -21.22 -13.08 2.26
N ARG A 447 -21.01 -12.19 3.25
CA ARG A 447 -19.84 -11.29 3.28
C ARG A 447 -18.53 -12.05 3.43
N ASP A 448 -18.50 -13.10 4.25
CA ASP A 448 -17.31 -13.93 4.43
C ASP A 448 -16.98 -14.72 3.15
N LEU A 449 -18.00 -15.25 2.47
CA LEU A 449 -17.85 -15.88 1.15
C LEU A 449 -17.31 -14.90 0.11
N LEU A 450 -17.94 -13.72 0.00
CA LEU A 450 -17.53 -12.67 -0.94
C LEU A 450 -16.12 -12.16 -0.64
N TRP A 451 -15.76 -12.01 0.64
CA TRP A 451 -14.41 -11.64 1.04
C TRP A 451 -13.37 -12.63 0.52
N ASP A 452 -13.56 -13.93 0.75
CA ASP A 452 -12.63 -14.94 0.27
C ASP A 452 -12.52 -14.97 -1.26
N PHE A 453 -13.65 -14.79 -1.95
CA PHE A 453 -13.66 -14.71 -3.40
C PHE A 453 -12.91 -13.47 -3.91
N VAL A 454 -13.17 -12.30 -3.33
CA VAL A 454 -12.55 -11.04 -3.71
C VAL A 454 -11.05 -11.06 -3.44
N VAL A 455 -10.62 -11.59 -2.28
CA VAL A 455 -9.18 -11.74 -1.96
C VAL A 455 -8.50 -12.67 -2.96
N MET A 456 -9.11 -13.82 -3.28
CA MET A 456 -8.58 -14.74 -4.28
C MET A 456 -8.48 -14.07 -5.65
N ALA A 457 -9.55 -13.44 -6.12
CA ALA A 457 -9.58 -12.79 -7.43
C ALA A 457 -8.55 -11.65 -7.53
N ASN A 458 -8.32 -10.93 -6.42
CA ASN A 458 -7.36 -9.84 -6.37
C ASN A 458 -5.91 -10.34 -6.42
N LEU A 459 -5.58 -11.43 -5.70
CA LEU A 459 -4.26 -12.07 -5.73
C LEU A 459 -3.96 -12.72 -7.09
N GLU A 460 -4.96 -13.35 -7.70
CA GLU A 460 -4.84 -14.07 -8.97
C GLU A 460 -5.12 -13.17 -10.18
N SER A 461 -5.03 -11.85 -10.05
CA SER A 461 -5.41 -10.88 -11.10
C SER A 461 -4.33 -10.66 -12.16
N ALA A 462 -3.06 -10.98 -11.88
CA ALA A 462 -1.94 -10.72 -12.79
C ALA A 462 -2.14 -11.24 -14.23
N PRO A 463 -2.64 -12.48 -14.46
CA PRO A 463 -2.88 -12.95 -15.82
C PRO A 463 -3.98 -12.19 -16.57
N VAL A 464 -4.91 -11.53 -15.88
CA VAL A 464 -6.00 -10.74 -16.51
C VAL A 464 -5.54 -9.32 -16.80
N VAL A 465 -4.85 -8.69 -15.85
CA VAL A 465 -4.23 -7.37 -16.03
C VAL A 465 -3.28 -7.42 -17.23
N ALA A 466 -2.42 -8.43 -17.30
CA ALA A 466 -1.38 -8.49 -18.32
C ALA A 466 -1.85 -9.02 -19.70
N GLN A 467 -3.12 -9.41 -19.91
CA GLN A 467 -3.61 -10.09 -21.12
C GLN A 467 -3.81 -9.17 -22.36
N ALA A 468 -2.74 -8.48 -22.75
CA ALA A 468 -2.69 -7.39 -23.72
C ALA A 468 -3.24 -6.04 -23.23
N LEU A 469 -3.56 -5.89 -21.93
CA LEU A 469 -4.08 -4.67 -21.25
C LEU A 469 -5.32 -3.98 -21.90
N GLY A 470 -5.45 -3.90 -23.22
CA GLY A 470 -6.54 -3.20 -23.92
C GLY A 470 -7.76 -4.04 -24.31
N ASN A 471 -7.74 -5.38 -24.17
CA ASN A 471 -8.97 -6.19 -24.29
C ASN A 471 -9.73 -6.28 -22.96
N THR A 472 -8.99 -6.27 -21.84
CA THR A 472 -9.52 -6.33 -20.47
C THR A 472 -9.72 -4.95 -19.88
N TYR A 473 -8.96 -3.96 -20.36
CA TYR A 473 -8.92 -2.57 -19.86
C TYR A 473 -8.66 -2.49 -18.34
N LEU A 474 -8.04 -3.54 -17.77
CA LEU A 474 -7.75 -3.61 -16.35
C LEU A 474 -6.28 -3.31 -16.14
N ASP A 475 -5.98 -2.19 -15.51
CA ASP A 475 -4.64 -1.67 -15.40
C ASP A 475 -3.87 -2.19 -14.16
N PRO A 476 -2.52 -2.21 -14.19
CA PRO A 476 -1.73 -2.65 -13.04
C PRO A 476 -1.97 -1.82 -11.78
N PHE A 477 -2.54 -2.45 -10.75
CA PHE A 477 -2.82 -1.80 -9.46
C PHE A 477 -1.95 -2.35 -8.30
N ARG A 478 -1.16 -3.40 -8.57
CA ARG A 478 -0.23 -4.07 -7.64
C ARG A 478 1.21 -3.96 -8.13
N ARG A 479 2.17 -3.93 -7.19
CA ARG A 479 3.60 -3.96 -7.54
C ARG A 479 3.96 -5.28 -8.20
N SER A 480 3.42 -6.40 -7.70
CA SER A 480 3.61 -7.73 -8.27
C SER A 480 3.24 -7.82 -9.75
N HIS A 481 2.30 -7.01 -10.25
CA HIS A 481 1.92 -6.99 -11.67
C HIS A 481 2.99 -6.41 -12.59
N LEU A 482 3.97 -5.70 -12.04
CA LEU A 482 4.99 -4.94 -12.74
C LEU A 482 6.40 -5.46 -12.44
N THR A 483 6.52 -6.77 -12.21
CA THR A 483 7.79 -7.46 -11.93
C THR A 483 8.31 -8.23 -13.14
N PRO A 484 9.62 -8.47 -13.26
CA PRO A 484 10.17 -9.31 -14.32
C PRO A 484 9.50 -10.70 -14.39
N GLU A 485 9.07 -11.25 -13.26
CA GLU A 485 8.39 -12.55 -13.20
C GLU A 485 6.99 -12.52 -13.82
N THR A 486 6.28 -11.40 -13.74
CA THR A 486 4.95 -11.23 -14.35
C THR A 486 5.01 -10.73 -15.79
N ARG A 487 6.18 -10.30 -16.29
CA ARG A 487 6.38 -9.94 -17.71
C ARG A 487 5.87 -11.00 -18.67
N LYS A 488 6.02 -12.28 -18.33
CA LYS A 488 5.55 -13.43 -19.13
C LYS A 488 4.04 -13.44 -19.39
N PHE A 489 3.25 -12.75 -18.57
CA PHE A 489 1.81 -12.63 -18.73
C PHE A 489 1.42 -11.53 -19.71
N TYR A 490 2.33 -10.57 -19.97
CA TYR A 490 2.12 -9.52 -20.95
C TYR A 490 2.19 -10.08 -22.36
N SER A 491 1.42 -9.49 -23.28
CA SER A 491 1.48 -9.88 -24.70
C SER A 491 2.94 -9.84 -25.18
N LYS A 492 3.30 -10.81 -26.03
CA LYS A 492 4.60 -10.84 -26.70
C LYS A 492 4.78 -9.67 -27.68
N GLU A 493 3.70 -8.95 -27.97
CA GLU A 493 3.72 -7.73 -28.80
C GLU A 493 4.34 -6.54 -28.07
N TRP A 494 4.33 -6.51 -26.74
CA TRP A 494 5.07 -5.50 -26.00
C TRP A 494 6.56 -5.67 -26.25
N THR A 495 7.26 -4.58 -26.59
CA THR A 495 8.72 -4.56 -26.53
C THR A 495 9.20 -4.49 -25.08
N GLU A 496 10.51 -4.67 -24.87
CA GLU A 496 11.09 -4.47 -23.54
C GLU A 496 10.98 -3.00 -23.10
N GLN A 497 11.23 -2.07 -24.03
CA GLN A 497 11.15 -0.64 -23.77
C GLN A 497 9.73 -0.23 -23.36
N GLN A 498 8.70 -0.65 -24.10
CA GLN A 498 7.31 -0.34 -23.77
C GLN A 498 6.90 -0.86 -22.38
N TYR A 499 7.36 -2.06 -22.02
CA TYR A 499 7.08 -2.64 -20.71
C TYR A 499 7.78 -1.86 -19.59
N GLU A 500 9.04 -1.47 -19.78
CA GLU A 500 9.77 -0.67 -18.81
C GLU A 500 9.19 0.74 -18.65
N ASP A 501 8.71 1.36 -19.74
CA ASP A 501 8.01 2.64 -19.67
C ASP A 501 6.67 2.54 -18.93
N LEU A 502 5.89 1.47 -19.19
CA LEU A 502 4.69 1.14 -18.42
C LEU A 502 5.05 1.03 -16.93
N ARG A 503 6.05 0.21 -16.59
CA ARG A 503 6.49 -0.06 -15.22
C ARG A 503 6.87 1.23 -14.49
N ARG A 504 7.72 2.06 -15.10
CA ARG A 504 8.20 3.33 -14.53
C ARG A 504 7.04 4.30 -14.27
N THR A 505 6.17 4.51 -15.26
CA THR A 505 5.06 5.46 -15.15
C THR A 505 4.04 5.01 -14.11
N PHE A 506 3.74 3.71 -14.02
CA PHE A 506 2.82 3.17 -13.00
C PHE A 506 3.38 3.22 -11.59
N PHE A 507 4.66 2.90 -11.39
CA PHE A 507 5.27 3.01 -10.07
C PHE A 507 5.28 4.46 -9.58
N TRP A 508 5.61 5.40 -10.46
CA TRP A 508 5.52 6.83 -10.17
C TRP A 508 4.08 7.24 -9.82
N ALA A 509 3.12 7.02 -10.72
CA ALA A 509 1.74 7.44 -10.49
C ALA A 509 1.16 6.79 -9.23
N GLY A 510 1.30 5.46 -9.08
CA GLY A 510 0.74 4.73 -7.94
C GLY A 510 1.38 5.05 -6.58
N SER A 511 2.52 5.75 -6.55
CA SER A 511 3.32 5.97 -5.32
C SER A 511 3.66 7.43 -5.02
N THR A 512 3.49 8.37 -5.94
CA THR A 512 3.86 9.78 -5.72
C THR A 512 2.97 10.46 -4.68
N PRO A 513 3.54 11.13 -3.67
CA PRO A 513 2.76 11.85 -2.67
C PRO A 513 1.87 12.98 -3.21
N ASN A 514 2.22 13.50 -4.39
CA ASN A 514 1.53 14.60 -5.04
C ASN A 514 0.37 14.16 -5.96
N THR A 515 -0.15 12.95 -5.79
CA THR A 515 -1.31 12.39 -6.51
C THR A 515 -2.60 13.15 -6.22
N VAL A 516 -3.40 13.47 -7.23
CA VAL A 516 -4.73 14.10 -7.05
C VAL A 516 -5.80 13.04 -6.87
N LEU A 517 -6.51 13.06 -5.74
CA LEU A 517 -7.66 12.19 -5.53
C LEU A 517 -8.88 12.68 -6.34
N PRO A 518 -9.69 11.75 -6.87
CA PRO A 518 -10.89 12.09 -7.63
C PRO A 518 -11.93 12.82 -6.75
N LEU A 519 -12.87 13.52 -7.38
CA LEU A 519 -14.04 14.03 -6.69
C LEU A 519 -14.91 12.85 -6.25
N SER A 520 -15.24 12.75 -4.96
CA SER A 520 -15.98 11.60 -4.43
C SER A 520 -16.85 12.00 -3.24
N ILE A 521 -17.81 12.89 -3.54
CA ILE A 521 -18.75 13.48 -2.57
C ILE A 521 -20.19 13.30 -3.06
N PRO A 522 -21.22 13.47 -2.21
CA PRO A 522 -22.61 13.47 -2.66
C PRO A 522 -22.84 14.44 -3.84
N GLY A 523 -23.53 13.97 -4.88
CA GLY A 523 -23.76 14.76 -6.11
C GLY A 523 -22.58 14.78 -7.09
N GLN A 524 -21.56 13.93 -6.91
CA GLN A 524 -20.36 13.85 -7.78
C GLN A 524 -20.70 13.80 -9.27
N GLU A 525 -21.67 13.00 -9.70
CA GLU A 525 -22.07 12.95 -11.11
C GLU A 525 -22.60 14.32 -11.58
N GLU A 526 -23.49 14.97 -10.81
CA GLU A 526 -24.03 16.29 -11.17
C GLU A 526 -22.93 17.34 -11.37
N TYR A 527 -21.89 17.32 -10.52
CA TYR A 527 -20.73 18.21 -10.63
C TYR A 527 -19.95 17.97 -11.92
N GLU A 528 -19.68 16.72 -12.28
CA GLU A 528 -18.97 16.35 -13.51
C GLU A 528 -19.79 16.68 -14.75
N LEU A 529 -21.09 16.35 -14.78
CA LEU A 529 -21.96 16.68 -15.92
C LEU A 529 -22.08 18.19 -16.11
N ALA A 530 -22.08 18.98 -15.02
CA ALA A 530 -22.06 20.44 -15.09
C ALA A 530 -20.75 20.98 -15.69
N MET A 531 -19.61 20.39 -15.32
CA MET A 531 -18.30 20.73 -15.88
C MET A 531 -18.24 20.41 -17.38
N GLU A 532 -18.61 19.20 -17.79
CA GLU A 532 -18.60 18.81 -19.22
C GLU A 532 -19.52 19.73 -20.04
N MET A 533 -20.71 20.03 -19.53
CA MET A 533 -21.68 20.88 -20.23
C MET A 533 -21.11 22.28 -20.53
N LEU A 534 -20.52 22.94 -19.53
CA LEU A 534 -19.96 24.27 -19.69
C LEU A 534 -18.63 24.26 -20.46
N LEU A 535 -17.87 23.17 -20.35
CA LEU A 535 -16.65 22.97 -21.11
C LEU A 535 -16.94 22.91 -22.62
N TRP A 536 -18.03 22.25 -23.04
CA TRP A 536 -18.44 22.28 -24.45
C TRP A 536 -18.78 23.69 -24.94
N GLN A 537 -19.46 24.51 -24.12
CA GLN A 537 -19.77 25.91 -24.47
C GLN A 537 -18.50 26.79 -24.50
N TYR A 538 -17.48 26.45 -23.71
CA TYR A 538 -16.19 27.14 -23.73
C TYR A 538 -15.33 26.74 -24.95
N LEU A 539 -15.35 25.46 -25.32
CA LEU A 539 -14.60 24.96 -26.46
C LEU A 539 -15.26 25.35 -27.79
N LEU A 540 -16.58 25.26 -27.90
CA LEU A 540 -17.30 25.40 -29.15
C LEU A 540 -18.34 26.53 -29.11
N ASP A 541 -18.55 27.16 -30.25
CA ASP A 541 -19.58 28.18 -30.45
C ASP A 541 -20.96 27.56 -30.77
N ILE A 542 -21.54 26.91 -29.75
CA ILE A 542 -22.78 26.10 -29.81
C ILE A 542 -23.99 26.77 -29.14
N GLY A 543 -23.84 28.00 -28.65
CA GLY A 543 -24.82 28.72 -27.84
C GLY A 543 -24.76 28.36 -26.35
N THR A 544 -25.34 29.23 -25.51
CA THR A 544 -25.44 29.04 -24.05
C THR A 544 -26.79 28.48 -23.60
N ASP A 545 -27.67 28.17 -24.54
CA ASP A 545 -29.04 27.72 -24.31
C ASP A 545 -29.18 26.18 -24.23
N CYS A 546 -28.08 25.44 -24.40
CA CYS A 546 -28.12 23.99 -24.25
C CYS A 546 -28.44 23.59 -22.80
N THR A 547 -29.29 22.57 -22.66
CA THR A 547 -30.00 22.21 -21.42
C THR A 547 -29.31 21.11 -20.62
N SER A 548 -28.43 20.34 -21.26
CA SER A 548 -27.71 19.22 -20.66
C SER A 548 -26.35 19.03 -21.34
N LYS A 549 -25.45 18.25 -20.72
CA LYS A 549 -24.17 17.90 -21.36
C LYS A 549 -24.37 17.26 -22.73
N ASN A 550 -25.38 16.39 -22.87
CA ASN A 550 -25.65 15.64 -24.10
C ASN A 550 -26.16 16.57 -25.19
N ASP A 551 -27.03 17.52 -24.84
CA ASP A 551 -27.48 18.58 -25.76
C ASP A 551 -26.29 19.42 -26.24
N CYS A 552 -25.48 19.97 -25.33
CA CYS A 552 -24.30 20.77 -25.72
C CYS A 552 -23.33 19.96 -26.59
N LYS A 553 -23.07 18.71 -26.21
CA LYS A 553 -22.20 17.79 -26.94
C LYS A 553 -22.75 17.45 -28.33
N CYS A 554 -24.05 17.22 -28.47
CA CYS A 554 -24.70 16.91 -29.74
C CYS A 554 -24.56 18.03 -30.77
N ARG A 555 -24.59 19.29 -30.32
CA ARG A 555 -24.49 20.47 -31.19
C ARG A 555 -23.16 20.59 -31.95
N LYS A 556 -22.17 19.74 -31.65
CA LYS A 556 -20.93 19.67 -32.43
C LYS A 556 -21.08 18.96 -33.78
N PHE A 557 -22.19 18.26 -34.00
CA PHE A 557 -22.47 17.47 -35.20
C PHE A 557 -23.48 18.19 -36.11
N LEU A 558 -23.37 17.96 -37.43
CA LEU A 558 -24.31 18.50 -38.44
C LEU A 558 -25.70 17.87 -38.31
N GLU A 559 -25.73 16.55 -38.10
CA GLU A 559 -26.94 15.76 -37.91
C GLU A 559 -26.85 15.06 -36.54
N PRO A 560 -27.23 15.72 -35.45
CA PRO A 560 -27.10 15.14 -34.12
C PRO A 560 -28.02 13.91 -33.97
N GLY A 561 -27.42 12.75 -33.71
CA GLY A 561 -28.18 11.55 -33.37
C GLY A 561 -28.83 11.59 -31.98
N ASP A 562 -29.71 10.63 -31.68
CA ASP A 562 -30.45 10.55 -30.40
C ASP A 562 -29.54 10.29 -29.18
N ASN A 563 -28.26 9.95 -29.38
CA ASN A 563 -27.34 9.59 -28.29
C ASN A 563 -25.88 10.04 -28.53
N CYS A 564 -25.67 11.34 -28.55
CA CYS A 564 -24.30 11.88 -28.59
C CYS A 564 -23.56 11.68 -27.25
N GLY A 565 -24.24 11.31 -26.17
CA GLY A 565 -23.63 11.16 -24.83
C GLY A 565 -22.55 10.07 -24.77
N TYR A 566 -22.71 8.99 -25.54
CA TYR A 566 -21.86 7.79 -25.53
C TYR A 566 -21.60 7.21 -26.94
N GLY A 567 -21.99 7.94 -27.99
CA GLY A 567 -22.02 7.47 -29.37
C GLY A 567 -20.73 7.73 -30.13
N TRP A 568 -20.31 6.71 -30.90
CA TRP A 568 -19.29 6.80 -31.94
C TRP A 568 -20.00 7.03 -33.28
N GLY A 569 -19.53 8.01 -34.07
CA GLY A 569 -19.89 8.15 -35.50
C GLY A 569 -21.10 9.02 -35.88
N ASP A 570 -20.95 10.35 -35.82
CA ASP A 570 -21.76 11.35 -36.55
C ASP A 570 -20.83 12.38 -37.24
N ASP A 571 -21.27 13.02 -38.33
CA ASP A 571 -20.48 14.01 -39.08
C ASP A 571 -20.36 15.34 -38.32
N PRO A 572 -19.15 15.89 -38.12
CA PRO A 572 -18.99 17.13 -37.39
C PRO A 572 -19.38 18.35 -38.21
N ASP A 573 -19.84 19.38 -37.51
CA ASP A 573 -20.01 20.70 -38.09
C ASP A 573 -18.64 21.37 -38.29
N LEU A 574 -18.00 21.14 -39.44
CA LEU A 574 -16.69 21.73 -39.75
C LEU A 574 -16.72 23.27 -39.72
N GLU A 575 -17.86 23.89 -40.04
CA GLU A 575 -18.02 25.34 -39.93
C GLU A 575 -18.05 25.78 -38.46
N LEU A 576 -18.64 24.98 -37.56
CA LEU A 576 -18.58 25.18 -36.11
C LEU A 576 -17.16 25.16 -35.60
N TRP A 577 -16.40 24.15 -36.00
CA TRP A 577 -15.02 24.02 -35.57
C TRP A 577 -14.17 25.18 -36.10
N ALA A 578 -14.37 25.57 -37.36
CA ALA A 578 -13.69 26.73 -37.95
C ALA A 578 -14.04 28.05 -37.26
N ARG A 579 -15.33 28.34 -37.02
CA ARG A 579 -15.74 29.56 -36.29
C ARG A 579 -15.27 29.55 -34.84
N SER A 580 -15.30 28.39 -34.19
CA SER A 580 -14.83 28.24 -32.81
C SER A 580 -13.33 28.53 -32.72
N ARG A 581 -12.51 28.03 -33.64
CA ARG A 581 -11.08 28.35 -33.70
C ARG A 581 -10.82 29.84 -33.91
N ALA A 582 -11.57 30.49 -34.80
CA ALA A 582 -11.39 31.90 -35.11
C ALA A 582 -11.84 32.84 -33.98
N ASN A 583 -12.97 32.52 -33.33
CA ASN A 583 -13.69 33.47 -32.49
C ASN A 583 -13.75 33.08 -31.00
N GLY A 584 -13.34 31.87 -30.63
CA GLY A 584 -13.60 31.32 -29.30
C GLY A 584 -14.86 30.44 -29.27
N GLY A 585 -15.13 29.81 -28.12
CA GLY A 585 -16.43 29.18 -27.89
C GLY A 585 -17.51 30.21 -27.52
N SER A 586 -18.72 29.73 -27.23
CA SER A 586 -19.82 30.59 -26.77
C SER A 586 -19.58 31.24 -25.41
N LEU A 587 -18.65 30.71 -24.61
CA LEU A 587 -18.18 31.32 -23.36
C LEU A 587 -16.71 31.74 -23.48
N SER A 588 -16.38 32.91 -22.94
CA SER A 588 -14.97 33.24 -22.61
C SER A 588 -14.46 32.35 -21.48
N LYS A 589 -13.14 32.32 -21.27
CA LYS A 589 -12.54 31.53 -20.17
C LYS A 589 -13.03 31.99 -18.79
N GLU A 590 -13.22 33.30 -18.59
CA GLU A 590 -13.76 33.87 -17.35
C GLU A 590 -15.24 33.51 -17.19
N GLN A 591 -16.02 33.61 -18.26
CA GLN A 591 -17.43 33.22 -18.25
C GLN A 591 -17.61 31.73 -17.97
N PHE A 592 -16.73 30.89 -18.49
CA PHE A 592 -16.69 29.46 -18.19
C PHE A 592 -16.49 29.21 -16.69
N ALA A 593 -15.44 29.79 -16.09
CA ALA A 593 -15.15 29.64 -14.66
C ALA A 593 -16.30 30.16 -13.76
N ILE A 594 -16.82 31.37 -14.03
CA ILE A 594 -17.92 31.98 -13.26
C ILE A 594 -19.20 31.15 -13.37
N ASN A 595 -19.57 30.72 -14.58
CA ASN A 595 -20.77 29.90 -14.77
C ASN A 595 -20.63 28.53 -14.11
N LEU A 596 -19.44 27.95 -14.13
CA LEU A 596 -19.14 26.67 -13.51
C LEU A 596 -19.25 26.75 -12.00
N ARG A 597 -18.61 27.74 -11.38
CA ARG A 597 -18.77 28.02 -9.94
C ARG A 597 -20.24 28.18 -9.59
N ARG A 598 -20.98 29.07 -10.27
CA ARG A 598 -22.39 29.32 -9.98
C ARG A 598 -23.23 28.04 -10.01
N ARG A 599 -22.94 27.13 -10.94
CA ARG A 599 -23.65 25.86 -11.06
C ARG A 599 -23.24 24.87 -9.98
N TRP A 600 -21.95 24.79 -9.64
CA TRP A 600 -21.45 24.01 -8.53
C TRP A 600 -22.02 24.50 -7.20
N ASP A 601 -22.10 25.81 -6.94
CA ASP A 601 -22.75 26.37 -5.76
C ASP A 601 -24.23 25.96 -5.64
N ALA A 602 -24.92 25.81 -6.77
CA ALA A 602 -26.30 25.33 -6.79
C ALA A 602 -26.40 23.84 -6.42
N ILE A 603 -25.49 23.01 -6.94
CA ILE A 603 -25.39 21.58 -6.61
C ILE A 603 -24.98 21.41 -5.13
N THR A 604 -24.00 22.19 -4.66
CA THR A 604 -23.60 22.23 -3.25
C THR A 604 -24.80 22.46 -2.33
N LYS A 605 -25.68 23.41 -2.68
CA LYS A 605 -26.90 23.72 -1.92
C LYS A 605 -27.92 22.57 -1.90
N THR A 606 -28.03 21.76 -2.95
CA THR A 606 -28.96 20.62 -2.97
C THR A 606 -28.45 19.43 -2.16
N HIS A 607 -27.15 19.36 -1.91
CA HIS A 607 -26.47 18.25 -1.25
C HIS A 607 -25.87 18.65 0.12
N GLY A 608 -26.68 19.28 0.98
CA GLY A 608 -26.31 19.62 2.37
C GLY A 608 -25.63 20.98 2.57
N GLY A 609 -25.31 21.71 1.49
CA GLY A 609 -24.64 23.01 1.55
C GLY A 609 -23.12 22.90 1.65
N GLY A 610 -22.45 24.06 1.68
CA GLY A 610 -20.98 24.14 1.64
C GLY A 610 -20.32 23.34 2.74
N ARG A 611 -20.90 23.39 3.93
CA ARG A 611 -20.34 22.72 5.11
C ARG A 611 -20.29 21.19 4.99
N ASP A 612 -21.40 20.59 4.59
CA ASP A 612 -21.50 19.13 4.47
C ASP A 612 -20.64 18.62 3.32
N GLN A 613 -20.58 19.38 2.23
CA GLN A 613 -19.77 19.06 1.06
C GLN A 613 -18.27 19.15 1.36
N ILE A 614 -17.81 20.23 1.99
CA ILE A 614 -16.39 20.36 2.29
C ILE A 614 -15.94 19.32 3.31
N ASN A 615 -16.77 18.99 4.31
CA ASN A 615 -16.45 17.92 5.26
C ASN A 615 -16.44 16.55 4.60
N SER A 616 -17.35 16.29 3.65
CA SER A 616 -17.33 15.06 2.84
C SER A 616 -16.06 14.98 2.00
N TYR A 617 -15.66 16.09 1.36
CA TYR A 617 -14.45 16.16 0.54
C TYR A 617 -13.19 15.98 1.38
N ARG A 618 -13.09 16.64 2.54
CA ARG A 618 -12.02 16.43 3.53
C ARG A 618 -11.93 14.98 3.98
N GLY A 619 -13.08 14.33 4.19
CA GLY A 619 -13.15 12.92 4.56
C GLY A 619 -12.52 11.95 3.54
N THR A 620 -12.59 12.24 2.24
CA THR A 620 -11.94 11.42 1.20
C THR A 620 -10.40 11.58 1.20
N MET A 621 -9.90 12.66 1.78
CA MET A 621 -8.47 12.97 1.90
C MET A 621 -7.87 12.53 3.25
N ASP A 622 -8.68 11.93 4.12
CA ASP A 622 -8.39 11.63 5.54
C ASP A 622 -8.11 12.89 6.39
N LEU A 623 -8.74 14.00 6.04
CA LEU A 623 -8.76 15.21 6.84
C LEU A 623 -9.94 15.20 7.81
N GLU A 624 -9.70 15.69 9.03
CA GLU A 624 -10.75 15.91 10.02
C GLU A 624 -11.77 16.93 9.49
N PRO A 625 -13.07 16.79 9.79
CA PRO A 625 -14.07 17.81 9.48
C PRO A 625 -13.64 19.17 10.03
N LEU A 626 -13.97 20.25 9.31
CA LEU A 626 -13.79 21.60 9.82
C LEU A 626 -14.59 21.76 11.12
N LYS A 627 -14.13 22.64 12.02
CA LYS A 627 -14.84 23.00 13.27
C LYS A 627 -15.95 24.02 12.96
N GLU A 628 -17.16 23.82 13.46
CA GLU A 628 -18.29 24.73 13.17
C GLU A 628 -17.93 26.17 13.53
N GLU A 629 -17.99 27.08 12.56
CA GLU A 629 -17.85 28.52 12.80
C GLU A 629 -19.22 29.09 13.15
N GLY A 630 -19.37 29.59 14.38
CA GLY A 630 -20.56 30.34 14.77
C GLY A 630 -21.41 29.76 15.90
N GLY A 631 -20.79 29.57 17.06
CA GLY A 631 -21.38 30.16 18.26
C GLY A 631 -20.81 31.56 18.46
N SER A 632 -21.23 32.56 17.66
CA SER A 632 -20.87 33.95 17.93
C SER A 632 -21.82 34.53 18.99
N ASP A 633 -21.25 35.04 20.08
CA ASP A 633 -21.88 35.36 21.36
C ASP A 633 -22.98 36.45 21.40
N ASP A 634 -23.43 37.05 20.29
CA ASP A 634 -24.15 38.35 20.34
C ASP A 634 -25.58 38.41 19.75
N ALA A 635 -26.23 37.29 19.42
CA ALA A 635 -27.58 37.32 18.82
C ALA A 635 -28.77 37.39 19.82
N TRP A 636 -28.53 37.51 21.13
CA TRP A 636 -29.57 37.35 22.17
C TRP A 636 -29.90 38.62 22.99
N VAL A 637 -29.27 39.76 22.70
CA VAL A 637 -29.17 40.89 23.66
C VAL A 637 -30.51 41.60 23.98
N MET A 638 -31.52 41.55 23.10
CA MET A 638 -32.81 42.26 23.34
C MET A 638 -33.85 41.45 24.15
N PRO A 639 -34.04 40.14 23.93
CA PRO A 639 -35.02 39.35 24.71
C PRO A 639 -34.60 39.03 26.16
N LEU A 640 -33.30 39.08 26.49
CA LEU A 640 -32.76 38.52 27.74
C LEU A 640 -32.81 39.46 28.95
N VAL A 641 -32.97 40.77 28.74
CA VAL A 641 -33.11 41.79 29.83
C VAL A 641 -34.38 41.57 30.65
N ILE A 642 -35.42 40.98 30.05
CA ILE A 642 -36.74 40.79 30.70
C ILE A 642 -36.79 39.49 31.52
N ALA A 643 -36.01 38.46 31.13
CA ALA A 643 -36.03 37.14 31.76
C ALA A 643 -34.98 36.94 32.87
N LEU A 644 -33.93 37.77 32.91
CA LEU A 644 -32.77 37.65 33.82
C LEU A 644 -33.07 37.84 35.31
N SER A 645 -34.21 38.42 35.70
CA SER A 645 -34.48 38.78 37.10
C SER A 645 -35.00 37.62 37.96
N ALA A 646 -35.56 36.57 37.36
CA ALA A 646 -36.20 35.47 38.11
C ALA A 646 -35.34 34.19 38.21
N THR A 647 -34.41 33.98 37.29
CA THR A 647 -33.75 32.67 37.09
C THR A 647 -32.39 32.54 37.80
N ILE A 648 -31.78 33.65 38.22
CA ILE A 648 -30.44 33.72 38.82
C ILE A 648 -30.32 32.85 40.09
N GLY A 649 -31.39 32.69 40.86
CA GLY A 649 -31.37 31.88 42.08
C GLY A 649 -31.25 30.37 41.84
N PHE A 650 -31.70 29.87 40.70
CA PHE A 650 -31.74 28.42 40.42
C PHE A 650 -30.49 27.93 39.66
N ILE A 651 -29.85 28.83 38.90
CA ILE A 651 -28.74 28.53 38.00
C ILE A 651 -27.42 28.29 38.73
N LEU A 652 -27.18 28.93 39.89
CA LEU A 652 -25.91 28.78 40.64
C LEU A 652 -25.66 27.35 41.14
N VAL A 653 -26.72 26.59 41.45
CA VAL A 653 -26.61 25.20 41.88
C VAL A 653 -26.36 24.26 40.69
N ALA A 654 -26.94 24.55 39.53
CA ALA A 654 -26.80 23.74 38.31
C ALA A 654 -25.42 23.92 37.63
N ILE A 655 -24.83 25.12 37.70
CA ILE A 655 -23.51 25.41 37.12
C ILE A 655 -22.40 24.59 37.79
N VAL A 656 -22.43 24.44 39.12
CA VAL A 656 -21.41 23.66 39.84
C VAL A 656 -21.48 22.18 39.47
N VAL A 657 -22.69 21.63 39.33
CA VAL A 657 -22.90 20.22 38.93
C VAL A 657 -22.56 20.00 37.45
N GLY A 658 -22.89 20.96 36.58
CA GLY A 658 -22.59 20.92 35.15
C GLY A 658 -21.09 21.04 34.84
N TRP A 659 -20.37 21.91 35.55
CA TRP A 659 -18.92 22.05 35.42
C TRP A 659 -18.21 20.75 35.80
N VAL A 660 -18.58 20.13 36.93
CA VAL A 660 -18.03 18.82 37.34
C VAL A 660 -18.32 17.74 36.27
N PHE A 661 -19.49 17.76 35.63
CA PHE A 661 -19.86 16.77 34.61
C PHE A 661 -19.12 16.98 33.27
N ILE A 662 -18.97 18.23 32.81
CA ILE A 662 -18.25 18.56 31.57
C ILE A 662 -16.76 18.27 31.73
N THR A 663 -16.16 18.71 32.85
CA THR A 663 -14.75 18.41 33.13
C THR A 663 -14.51 16.91 33.29
N TYR A 664 -15.47 16.16 33.87
CA TYR A 664 -15.40 14.69 33.93
C TYR A 664 -15.51 14.03 32.54
N ARG A 665 -16.40 14.51 31.66
CA ARG A 665 -16.60 13.96 30.30
C ARG A 665 -15.42 14.23 29.38
N GLU A 666 -14.84 15.42 29.44
CA GLU A 666 -13.67 15.80 28.65
C GLU A 666 -12.41 15.09 29.14
N LYS A 667 -12.23 15.00 30.47
CA LYS A 667 -11.19 14.16 31.08
C LYS A 667 -11.36 12.68 30.71
N ARG A 668 -12.60 12.15 30.64
CA ARG A 668 -12.87 10.78 30.13
C ARG A 668 -12.61 10.62 28.64
N ARG A 669 -12.75 11.66 27.81
CA ARG A 669 -12.42 11.61 26.38
C ARG A 669 -10.91 11.55 26.18
N LEU A 670 -10.17 12.43 26.85
CA LEU A 670 -8.70 12.44 26.84
C LEU A 670 -8.12 11.14 27.42
N MET A 671 -8.69 10.63 28.52
CA MET A 671 -8.31 9.34 29.07
C MET A 671 -8.53 8.19 28.06
N ARG A 672 -9.63 8.18 27.30
CA ARG A 672 -9.90 7.14 26.29
C ARG A 672 -8.94 7.19 25.09
N ILE A 673 -8.57 8.39 24.63
CA ILE A 673 -7.58 8.55 23.55
C ILE A 673 -6.22 8.04 24.02
N ARG A 674 -5.79 8.47 25.20
CA ARG A 674 -4.53 8.06 25.81
C ARG A 674 -4.50 6.55 26.13
N GLU A 675 -5.64 5.99 26.51
CA GLU A 675 -5.80 4.54 26.73
C GLU A 675 -5.68 3.73 25.43
N ALA A 676 -6.23 4.23 24.31
CA ALA A 676 -6.05 3.61 22.99
C ALA A 676 -4.60 3.72 22.48
N GLU A 677 -3.90 4.82 22.78
CA GLU A 677 -2.46 4.97 22.48
C GLU A 677 -1.62 3.95 23.27
N TYR A 678 -1.90 3.78 24.56
CA TYR A 678 -1.23 2.78 25.39
C TYR A 678 -1.50 1.34 24.93
N GLU A 679 -2.74 1.02 24.55
CA GLU A 679 -3.06 -0.30 23.97
C GLU A 679 -2.33 -0.54 22.65
N ARG A 680 -2.19 0.48 21.79
CA ARG A 680 -1.41 0.38 20.56
C ARG A 680 0.07 0.12 20.84
N ALA A 681 0.66 0.88 21.78
CA ALA A 681 2.07 0.71 22.16
C ALA A 681 2.34 -0.69 22.75
N ILE A 682 1.43 -1.21 23.59
CA ILE A 682 1.50 -2.58 24.12
C ILE A 682 1.45 -3.62 23.01
N ARG A 683 0.51 -3.48 22.05
CA ARG A 683 0.40 -4.40 20.91
C ARG A 683 1.65 -4.40 20.03
N THR A 684 2.15 -3.22 19.68
CA THR A 684 3.40 -3.10 18.90
C THR A 684 4.57 -3.73 19.64
N ALA A 685 4.70 -3.49 20.94
CA ALA A 685 5.75 -4.11 21.75
C ALA A 685 5.63 -5.65 21.82
N GLU A 686 4.42 -6.21 21.90
CA GLU A 686 4.21 -7.68 21.84
C GLU A 686 4.52 -8.26 20.45
N GLU A 687 4.13 -7.57 19.38
CA GLU A 687 4.36 -7.98 17.99
C GLU A 687 5.86 -7.94 17.66
N ASP A 688 6.54 -6.84 18.01
CA ASP A 688 7.98 -6.64 17.74
C ASP A 688 8.87 -7.58 18.56
N ALA A 689 8.52 -7.87 19.83
CA ALA A 689 9.31 -8.77 20.67
C ALA A 689 9.35 -10.22 20.15
N GLY A 690 8.38 -10.60 19.31
CA GLY A 690 8.30 -11.91 18.68
C GLY A 690 8.66 -11.91 17.19
N ALA A 691 9.02 -10.77 16.60
CA ALA A 691 9.25 -10.65 15.16
C ALA A 691 10.71 -10.31 14.83
N LEU A 692 11.25 -10.98 13.81
CA LEU A 692 12.59 -10.70 13.30
C LEU A 692 12.50 -9.56 12.27
N GLY A 693 12.55 -8.31 12.73
CA GLY A 693 12.40 -7.11 11.88
C GLY A 693 13.54 -6.89 10.88
N HIS A 694 14.69 -7.52 11.11
CA HIS A 694 15.84 -7.55 10.20
C HIS A 694 16.54 -8.92 10.28
N PRO A 695 17.03 -9.50 9.17
CA PRO A 695 17.72 -10.78 9.19
C PRO A 695 18.84 -10.85 10.24
N MET A 696 18.98 -11.98 10.93
CA MET A 696 20.14 -12.19 11.80
C MET A 696 21.35 -12.48 10.92
N VAL A 697 22.28 -11.52 10.88
CA VAL A 697 23.50 -11.62 10.08
C VAL A 697 24.64 -12.17 10.92
N LEU A 698 25.28 -13.22 10.43
CA LEU A 698 26.32 -13.95 11.15
C LEU A 698 27.60 -14.05 10.33
N CYS A 699 28.75 -14.08 11.00
CA CYS A 699 30.03 -14.47 10.41
C CYS A 699 30.46 -15.82 10.98
N SER A 700 30.99 -16.73 10.16
CA SER A 700 31.54 -17.98 10.70
C SER A 700 32.72 -17.69 11.63
N ALA A 701 32.82 -18.42 12.75
CA ALA A 701 33.89 -18.22 13.72
C ALA A 701 35.27 -18.36 13.07
N ARG A 702 35.44 -19.31 12.15
CA ARG A 702 36.67 -19.46 11.35
C ARG A 702 37.04 -18.20 10.57
N ASN A 703 36.08 -17.54 9.92
CA ASN A 703 36.34 -16.31 9.17
C ASN A 703 36.61 -15.15 10.12
N PHE A 704 35.82 -15.03 11.19
CA PHE A 704 35.95 -13.99 12.21
C PHE A 704 37.34 -14.01 12.89
N MET A 705 37.83 -15.19 13.29
CA MET A 705 39.15 -15.36 13.93
C MET A 705 40.34 -15.08 12.99
N LYS A 706 40.12 -15.10 11.67
CA LYS A 706 41.15 -14.77 10.67
C LYS A 706 41.21 -13.29 10.33
N LEU A 707 40.25 -12.50 10.79
CA LEU A 707 40.28 -11.06 10.54
C LEU A 707 41.46 -10.43 11.29
N PRO A 708 42.20 -9.49 10.66
CA PRO A 708 43.28 -8.78 11.35
C PRO A 708 42.76 -7.78 12.39
N SER A 709 41.50 -7.37 12.28
CA SER A 709 40.77 -6.45 13.17
C SER A 709 39.27 -6.62 12.96
N LEU A 710 38.45 -6.03 13.85
CA LEU A 710 37.00 -5.91 13.58
C LEU A 710 36.80 -5.18 12.24
N THR A 711 36.11 -5.83 11.33
CA THR A 711 35.88 -5.37 9.94
C THR A 711 34.40 -5.03 9.79
N ALA A 712 34.09 -3.93 9.10
CA ALA A 712 32.71 -3.47 8.96
C ALA A 712 31.84 -4.49 8.20
N TYR A 713 30.55 -4.48 8.51
CA TYR A 713 29.53 -5.30 7.84
C TYR A 713 29.60 -5.22 6.32
N GLU A 714 29.74 -4.01 5.75
CA GLU A 714 29.75 -3.77 4.31
C GLU A 714 30.90 -4.50 3.61
N ASP A 715 32.11 -4.45 4.18
CA ASP A 715 33.29 -5.12 3.65
C ASP A 715 33.14 -6.65 3.68
N LEU A 716 32.62 -7.19 4.78
CA LEU A 716 32.42 -8.63 4.92
C LEU A 716 31.28 -9.14 4.03
N ARG A 717 30.21 -8.35 3.86
CA ARG A 717 29.14 -8.61 2.90
C ARG A 717 29.70 -8.68 1.49
N ASN A 718 30.45 -7.65 1.07
CA ASN A 718 31.00 -7.55 -0.28
C ASN A 718 32.01 -8.68 -0.58
N GLN A 719 32.67 -9.20 0.46
CA GLN A 719 33.56 -10.37 0.37
C GLN A 719 32.83 -11.73 0.44
N GLY A 720 31.49 -11.74 0.60
CA GLY A 720 30.69 -12.97 0.70
C GLY A 720 30.94 -13.77 1.98
N LYS A 721 31.35 -13.12 3.08
CA LYS A 721 31.72 -13.77 4.35
C LYS A 721 30.60 -13.84 5.38
N LEU A 722 29.42 -13.31 5.07
CA LEU A 722 28.26 -13.20 5.96
C LEU A 722 27.16 -14.19 5.57
N VAL A 723 26.45 -14.71 6.58
CA VAL A 723 25.26 -15.56 6.44
C VAL A 723 24.04 -14.79 6.93
N TYR A 724 22.95 -14.87 6.18
CA TYR A 724 21.70 -14.16 6.45
C TYR A 724 20.61 -15.15 6.85
N LEU A 725 20.03 -14.96 8.03
CA LEU A 725 18.91 -15.75 8.53
C LEU A 725 17.67 -14.86 8.59
N ASP A 726 16.81 -14.94 7.59
CA ASP A 726 15.71 -13.98 7.36
C ASP A 726 14.48 -14.19 8.25
N THR A 727 14.33 -15.35 8.88
CA THR A 727 13.16 -15.67 9.70
C THR A 727 13.55 -16.41 10.97
N LEU A 728 12.68 -16.38 11.99
CA LEU A 728 12.90 -17.11 13.24
C LEU A 728 12.99 -18.62 13.01
N GLU A 729 12.21 -19.17 12.07
CA GLU A 729 12.25 -20.58 11.70
C GLU A 729 13.60 -20.94 11.07
N LYS A 730 14.15 -20.08 10.22
CA LYS A 730 15.50 -20.26 9.67
C LYS A 730 16.55 -20.24 10.78
N ILE A 731 16.42 -19.34 11.78
CA ILE A 731 17.34 -19.32 12.92
C ILE A 731 17.22 -20.62 13.73
N GLN A 732 16.00 -21.07 14.04
CA GLN A 732 15.79 -22.32 14.78
C GLN A 732 16.37 -23.54 14.03
N ALA A 733 16.08 -23.67 12.73
CA ALA A 733 16.64 -24.75 11.90
C ALA A 733 18.17 -24.66 11.81
N PHE A 734 18.72 -23.45 11.70
CA PHE A 734 20.17 -23.24 11.66
C PHE A 734 20.85 -23.73 12.95
N LYS A 735 20.22 -23.49 14.10
CA LYS A 735 20.70 -23.90 15.43
C LYS A 735 20.65 -25.42 15.67
N GLU A 736 19.93 -26.18 14.86
CA GLU A 736 19.93 -27.65 14.98
C GLU A 736 21.31 -28.25 14.64
N GLN A 737 22.09 -27.55 13.81
CA GLN A 737 23.39 -28.01 13.30
C GLN A 737 24.55 -27.09 13.71
N HIS A 738 24.27 -25.82 13.99
CA HIS A 738 25.27 -24.80 14.25
C HIS A 738 25.09 -24.14 15.62
N LEU A 739 26.16 -23.55 16.16
CA LEU A 739 26.15 -22.77 17.39
C LEU A 739 26.21 -21.27 17.08
N ILE A 740 25.31 -20.48 17.65
CA ILE A 740 25.34 -19.01 17.54
C ILE A 740 25.90 -18.39 18.83
N VAL A 741 27.00 -17.67 18.71
CA VAL A 741 27.65 -16.95 19.82
C VAL A 741 27.44 -15.44 19.64
N PHE A 742 26.80 -14.81 20.62
CA PHE A 742 26.63 -13.37 20.68
C PHE A 742 27.78 -12.74 21.47
N LEU A 743 28.55 -11.87 20.83
CA LEU A 743 29.66 -11.14 21.44
C LEU A 743 29.23 -9.71 21.73
N SER A 744 29.05 -9.40 23.02
CA SER A 744 28.70 -8.05 23.46
C SER A 744 29.95 -7.34 23.97
N HIS A 745 30.19 -6.12 23.49
CA HIS A 745 31.36 -5.34 23.89
C HIS A 745 31.06 -3.84 23.91
N GLN A 746 31.89 -3.07 24.62
CA GLN A 746 31.88 -1.61 24.52
C GLN A 746 32.81 -1.14 23.40
N TRP A 747 32.41 -0.10 22.67
CA TRP A 747 33.28 0.54 21.67
C TRP A 747 34.36 1.37 22.34
N LEU A 748 35.58 1.30 21.80
CA LEU A 748 36.76 1.99 22.30
C LEU A 748 37.02 3.33 21.59
N GLY A 749 36.15 3.76 20.67
CA GLY A 749 36.27 5.03 19.96
C GLY A 749 34.94 5.53 19.41
N TRP A 750 34.87 6.81 19.06
CA TRP A 750 33.75 7.37 18.30
C TRP A 750 33.89 6.95 16.84
N GLY A 751 33.02 6.05 16.37
CA GLY A 751 33.06 5.52 15.00
C GLY A 751 34.07 4.38 14.78
N ILE A 752 34.84 3.99 15.78
CA ILE A 752 35.81 2.88 15.70
C ILE A 752 35.62 1.95 16.91
N PRO A 753 35.25 0.66 16.71
CA PRO A 753 34.89 -0.23 17.81
C PRO A 753 36.10 -0.70 18.64
N ASP A 754 37.24 -0.98 18.01
CA ASP A 754 38.43 -1.58 18.65
C ASP A 754 39.72 -1.21 17.89
N PRO A 755 40.28 -0.01 18.10
CA PRO A 755 41.40 0.50 17.31
C PRO A 755 42.71 -0.27 17.53
N ASP A 756 42.89 -0.88 18.71
CA ASP A 756 44.12 -1.56 19.12
C ASP A 756 43.99 -3.10 19.09
N ASN A 757 42.89 -3.63 18.53
CA ASN A 757 42.58 -5.07 18.47
C ASN A 757 42.51 -5.78 19.83
N ILE A 758 42.26 -5.04 20.91
CA ILE A 758 42.23 -5.63 22.26
C ILE A 758 40.97 -6.49 22.42
N HIS A 759 39.83 -5.98 21.94
CA HIS A 759 38.56 -6.72 22.02
C HIS A 759 38.52 -7.87 21.02
N HIS A 760 38.99 -7.70 19.78
CA HIS A 760 39.03 -8.77 18.78
C HIS A 760 39.87 -9.97 19.22
N ASN A 761 41.01 -9.71 19.87
CA ASN A 761 41.84 -10.76 20.47
C ASN A 761 41.10 -11.52 21.59
N ALA A 762 40.43 -10.78 22.49
CA ALA A 762 39.64 -11.39 23.56
C ALA A 762 38.43 -12.19 23.02
N MET A 763 37.75 -11.67 22.00
CA MET A 763 36.66 -12.36 21.29
C MET A 763 37.13 -13.70 20.71
N THR A 764 38.25 -13.67 19.99
CA THR A 764 38.86 -14.86 19.37
C THR A 764 39.19 -15.92 20.41
N GLU A 765 39.72 -15.52 21.57
CA GLU A 765 40.03 -16.44 22.67
C GLU A 765 38.77 -16.98 23.36
N ALA A 766 37.76 -16.13 23.56
CA ALA A 766 36.47 -16.56 24.09
C ALA A 766 35.82 -17.64 23.22
N LEU A 767 35.85 -17.52 21.89
CA LEU A 767 35.30 -18.54 20.98
C LEU A 767 35.97 -19.91 21.15
N ARG A 768 37.29 -19.95 21.38
CA ARG A 768 38.04 -21.20 21.66
C ARG A 768 37.63 -21.85 22.98
N GLN A 769 37.24 -21.05 23.97
CA GLN A 769 36.85 -21.55 25.29
C GLN A 769 35.36 -21.92 25.36
N VAL A 770 34.48 -21.16 24.71
CA VAL A 770 33.02 -21.43 24.62
C VAL A 770 32.80 -22.82 24.03
N ILE A 771 33.47 -23.16 22.92
CA ILE A 771 33.27 -24.48 22.28
C ILE A 771 33.64 -25.64 23.22
N THR A 772 34.69 -25.47 24.01
CA THR A 772 35.16 -26.47 24.96
C THR A 772 34.17 -26.65 26.11
N ARG A 773 33.49 -25.57 26.53
CA ARG A 773 32.51 -25.57 27.61
C ARG A 773 31.15 -26.08 27.17
N CYS A 774 30.62 -25.63 26.03
CA CYS A 774 29.34 -26.10 25.49
C CYS A 774 29.36 -27.63 25.28
N ARG A 775 30.48 -28.18 24.78
CA ARG A 775 30.68 -29.64 24.66
C ARG A 775 30.58 -30.39 25.99
N ARG A 776 31.06 -29.81 27.09
CA ARG A 776 31.01 -30.41 28.43
C ARG A 776 29.62 -30.37 29.06
N THR A 777 28.80 -29.38 28.72
CA THR A 777 27.43 -29.19 29.25
C THR A 777 26.34 -29.82 28.39
N GLY A 778 26.69 -30.47 27.27
CA GLY A 778 25.76 -31.17 26.38
C GLY A 778 25.08 -30.31 25.30
N VAL A 779 25.18 -28.98 25.40
CA VAL A 779 24.68 -28.03 24.39
C VAL A 779 25.63 -27.99 23.19
N GLY A 780 25.12 -28.28 21.99
CA GLY A 780 25.96 -28.34 20.78
C GLY A 780 27.01 -29.45 20.84
N SER A 781 26.66 -30.62 21.39
CA SER A 781 27.57 -31.77 21.59
C SER A 781 28.31 -32.25 20.32
N LYS A 782 27.84 -31.85 19.13
CA LYS A 782 28.48 -32.10 17.81
C LYS A 782 29.23 -30.90 17.21
N ALA A 783 29.11 -29.70 17.78
CA ALA A 783 29.61 -28.48 17.17
C ALA A 783 31.16 -28.42 17.17
N THR A 784 31.73 -28.12 16.01
CA THR A 784 33.16 -27.77 15.82
C THR A 784 33.30 -26.27 15.59
N LEU A 785 34.53 -25.75 15.53
CA LEU A 785 34.75 -24.34 15.17
C LEU A 785 34.17 -23.99 13.79
N ASP A 786 33.98 -25.00 12.93
CA ASP A 786 33.40 -24.85 11.60
C ASP A 786 31.88 -24.72 11.65
N GLU A 787 31.26 -25.23 12.71
CA GLU A 787 29.82 -25.16 12.96
C GLU A 787 29.45 -23.98 13.89
N MET A 788 30.39 -23.09 14.18
CA MET A 788 30.19 -21.95 15.07
C MET A 788 30.08 -20.65 14.28
N TYR A 789 29.10 -19.83 14.64
CA TYR A 789 28.80 -18.55 14.02
C TYR A 789 28.72 -17.46 15.08
N VAL A 790 29.18 -16.28 14.70
CA VAL A 790 29.37 -15.13 15.57
C VAL A 790 28.44 -14.02 15.14
N TRP A 791 27.75 -13.47 16.12
CA TRP A 791 27.08 -12.18 16.01
C TRP A 791 27.90 -11.15 16.80
N CYS A 792 28.27 -10.04 16.13
CA CYS A 792 28.96 -8.90 16.74
C CYS A 792 28.47 -7.65 16.03
N ASP A 793 28.07 -6.61 16.78
CA ASP A 793 27.42 -5.40 16.26
C ASP A 793 28.11 -4.78 15.03
N PHE A 794 29.42 -4.55 15.04
CA PHE A 794 30.14 -3.94 13.93
C PHE A 794 30.23 -4.81 12.66
N VAL A 795 30.22 -6.13 12.85
CA VAL A 795 30.32 -7.14 11.78
C VAL A 795 28.94 -7.52 11.23
N SER A 796 27.91 -7.48 12.08
CA SER A 796 26.57 -7.99 11.81
C SER A 796 25.56 -6.89 11.50
N ILE A 797 25.89 -5.62 11.72
CA ILE A 797 24.99 -4.47 11.47
C ILE A 797 25.63 -3.53 10.45
N ALA A 798 24.82 -3.05 9.49
CA ALA A 798 25.23 -2.03 8.55
C ALA A 798 25.74 -0.76 9.26
N GLN A 799 26.92 -0.29 8.88
CA GLN A 799 27.54 0.92 9.42
C GLN A 799 27.32 2.13 8.49
N GLU A 800 27.12 1.90 7.19
CA GLU A 800 26.97 2.96 6.18
C GLU A 800 25.51 3.26 5.79
N HIS A 801 24.60 2.28 5.95
CA HIS A 801 23.19 2.44 5.55
C HIS A 801 22.24 2.59 6.75
N ARG A 802 21.92 3.83 7.11
CA ARG A 802 21.16 4.19 8.33
C ARG A 802 19.81 3.50 8.49
N PRO A 803 18.92 3.39 7.48
CA PRO A 803 17.66 2.66 7.65
C PRO A 803 17.85 1.18 7.98
N MET A 804 18.84 0.53 7.38
CA MET A 804 19.15 -0.90 7.62
C MET A 804 19.75 -1.09 9.01
N GLN A 805 20.63 -0.16 9.41
CA GLN A 805 21.17 -0.09 10.77
C GLN A 805 20.04 0.04 11.80
N ILE A 806 19.06 0.92 11.59
CA ILE A 806 17.93 1.11 12.51
C ILE A 806 17.11 -0.18 12.65
N MET A 807 16.79 -0.86 11.54
CA MET A 807 16.02 -2.11 11.61
C MET A 807 16.77 -3.24 12.34
N ALA A 808 18.09 -3.35 12.13
CA ALA A 808 18.94 -4.31 12.83
C ALA A 808 19.07 -3.96 14.33
N VAL A 809 19.23 -2.68 14.67
CA VAL A 809 19.29 -2.20 16.05
C VAL A 809 17.99 -2.50 16.80
N SER A 810 16.83 -2.28 16.17
CA SER A 810 15.53 -2.63 16.76
C SER A 810 15.36 -4.14 17.01
N SER A 811 16.09 -4.98 16.27
CA SER A 811 16.05 -6.45 16.38
C SER A 811 17.10 -7.03 17.36
N LEU A 812 17.96 -6.19 17.96
CA LEU A 812 19.00 -6.60 18.92
C LEU A 812 18.47 -7.49 20.06
N PRO A 813 17.32 -7.18 20.69
CA PRO A 813 16.77 -8.02 21.75
C PRO A 813 16.48 -9.47 21.32
N VAL A 814 16.03 -9.65 20.07
CA VAL A 814 15.73 -10.97 19.51
C VAL A 814 17.02 -11.73 19.23
N TYR A 815 18.03 -11.06 18.65
CA TYR A 815 19.34 -11.67 18.39
C TYR A 815 20.02 -12.16 19.68
N SER A 816 20.01 -11.33 20.71
CA SER A 816 20.63 -11.64 22.01
C SER A 816 19.89 -12.76 22.75
N SER A 817 18.55 -12.71 22.78
CA SER A 817 17.75 -13.73 23.47
C SER A 817 17.83 -15.12 22.85
N ILE A 818 17.99 -15.22 21.52
CA ILE A 818 18.02 -16.49 20.80
C ILE A 818 19.43 -17.10 20.70
N ALA A 819 20.50 -16.33 20.95
CA ALA A 819 21.87 -16.85 20.87
C ALA A 819 22.13 -18.00 21.87
N ASP A 820 22.89 -19.02 21.45
CA ASP A 820 23.20 -20.19 22.27
C ASP A 820 24.17 -19.87 23.40
N ALA A 821 25.14 -18.99 23.13
CA ALA A 821 26.05 -18.46 24.13
C ALA A 821 26.13 -16.93 24.01
N PHE A 822 26.22 -16.27 25.16
CA PHE A 822 26.40 -14.82 25.24
C PHE A 822 27.71 -14.54 25.96
N VAL A 823 28.60 -13.78 25.34
CA VAL A 823 29.90 -13.45 25.92
C VAL A 823 30.03 -11.95 26.08
N ILE A 824 30.20 -11.51 27.31
CA ILE A 824 30.62 -10.16 27.66
C ILE A 824 32.12 -10.06 27.44
N VAL A 825 32.51 -9.22 26.48
CA VAL A 825 33.90 -8.93 26.14
C VAL A 825 34.28 -7.58 26.74
N ALA A 826 34.95 -7.64 27.89
CA ALA A 826 35.34 -6.45 28.64
C ALA A 826 36.79 -6.51 29.16
N PRO A 827 37.79 -6.76 28.29
CA PRO A 827 39.19 -6.62 28.68
C PRO A 827 39.50 -5.18 29.07
N THR A 828 40.57 -4.98 29.86
CA THR A 828 41.01 -3.64 30.21
C THR A 828 41.67 -2.98 28.99
N ALA A 829 41.06 -1.91 28.49
CA ALA A 829 41.53 -1.12 27.36
C ALA A 829 41.42 0.39 27.67
N ARG A 830 41.91 1.25 26.78
CA ARG A 830 41.65 2.70 26.85
C ARG A 830 40.78 3.14 25.68
N HIS A 831 39.78 3.94 25.97
CA HIS A 831 38.99 4.59 24.93
C HIS A 831 39.87 5.63 24.22
N GLN A 832 40.04 5.49 22.90
CA GLN A 832 40.94 6.29 22.07
C GLN A 832 40.67 7.79 22.22
N ASN A 833 39.41 8.22 22.15
CA ASN A 833 39.09 9.65 22.21
C ASN A 833 38.98 10.23 23.62
N SER A 834 38.36 9.52 24.58
CA SER A 834 38.12 10.06 25.93
C SER A 834 39.25 9.77 26.92
N GLY A 835 40.17 8.86 26.59
CA GLY A 835 41.28 8.41 27.45
C GLY A 835 40.85 7.60 28.67
N LYS A 836 39.54 7.42 28.89
CA LYS A 836 38.98 6.66 30.00
C LYS A 836 39.33 5.18 29.89
N VAL A 837 39.55 4.55 31.04
CA VAL A 837 39.75 3.09 31.12
C VAL A 837 38.42 2.42 30.81
N CYS A 838 38.47 1.45 29.91
CA CYS A 838 37.36 0.60 29.50
C CYS A 838 37.59 -0.79 30.09
N ASN A 839 36.69 -1.27 30.94
CA ASN A 839 36.73 -2.60 31.54
C ASN A 839 35.29 -3.10 31.79
N ALA A 840 35.12 -4.16 32.59
CA ALA A 840 33.80 -4.68 32.93
C ALA A 840 32.92 -3.69 33.70
N ASP A 841 33.51 -2.88 34.59
CA ASP A 841 32.77 -1.87 35.34
C ASP A 841 32.24 -0.78 34.40
N THR A 842 33.03 -0.35 33.41
CA THR A 842 32.52 0.64 32.44
C THR A 842 31.58 0.04 31.41
N TYR A 843 31.77 -1.23 31.06
CA TYR A 843 30.86 -1.98 30.21
C TYR A 843 29.47 -2.05 30.86
N SER A 844 29.40 -2.35 32.16
CA SER A 844 28.14 -2.42 32.89
C SER A 844 27.44 -1.06 33.03
N LEU A 845 28.11 0.07 32.74
CA LEU A 845 27.48 1.39 32.71
C LEU A 845 26.84 1.72 31.35
N ARG A 846 27.09 0.96 30.28
CA ARG A 846 26.63 1.28 28.92
C ARG A 846 25.17 0.85 28.69
N GLY A 847 24.33 1.76 28.25
CA GLY A 847 22.89 1.51 28.05
C GLY A 847 22.58 0.38 27.07
N TRP A 848 23.21 0.38 25.90
CA TRP A 848 23.05 -0.68 24.89
C TRP A 848 23.52 -2.06 25.39
N CYS A 849 24.66 -2.12 26.08
CA CYS A 849 25.16 -3.36 26.67
C CYS A 849 24.21 -3.92 27.73
N ARG A 850 23.61 -3.05 28.56
CA ARG A 850 22.55 -3.46 29.51
C ARG A 850 21.33 -4.03 28.80
N ALA A 851 20.91 -3.43 27.68
CA ALA A 851 19.77 -3.93 26.91
C ALA A 851 20.05 -5.33 26.33
N GLU A 852 21.24 -5.56 25.81
CA GLU A 852 21.68 -6.86 25.30
C GLU A 852 21.72 -7.93 26.40
N MET A 853 22.31 -7.60 27.56
CA MET A 853 22.34 -8.49 28.71
C MET A 853 20.93 -8.81 29.21
N LEU A 854 20.08 -7.79 29.36
CA LEU A 854 18.69 -7.98 29.79
C LEU A 854 17.95 -8.90 28.81
N ALA A 855 18.10 -8.70 27.50
CA ALA A 855 17.49 -9.56 26.49
C ALA A 855 17.93 -11.03 26.60
N LYS A 856 19.23 -11.29 26.80
CA LYS A 856 19.75 -12.64 27.01
C LYS A 856 19.17 -13.28 28.27
N VAL A 857 19.22 -12.55 29.38
CA VAL A 857 18.74 -13.01 30.68
C VAL A 857 17.22 -13.30 30.64
N CYS A 858 16.45 -12.49 29.92
CA CYS A 858 15.03 -12.73 29.68
C CYS A 858 14.75 -13.96 28.79
N GLY A 859 15.68 -14.35 27.92
CA GLY A 859 15.52 -15.46 26.98
C GLY A 859 15.94 -16.83 27.54
N SER A 860 17.07 -16.90 28.24
CA SER A 860 17.63 -18.17 28.73
C SER A 860 18.14 -18.12 30.17
N GLY A 861 17.84 -17.08 30.94
CA GLY A 861 18.47 -16.85 32.24
C GLY A 861 19.98 -16.63 32.11
N LEU A 862 20.75 -17.07 33.11
CA LEU A 862 22.22 -16.98 33.10
C LEU A 862 22.90 -18.14 32.35
N ASP A 863 22.11 -19.08 31.79
CA ASP A 863 22.66 -20.23 31.10
C ASP A 863 23.49 -19.79 29.89
N HIS A 864 24.72 -20.33 29.83
CA HIS A 864 25.69 -20.05 28.77
C HIS A 864 26.02 -18.57 28.59
N MET A 865 25.90 -17.78 29.67
CA MET A 865 26.38 -16.42 29.74
C MET A 865 27.78 -16.40 30.36
N TYR A 866 28.71 -15.77 29.66
CA TYR A 866 30.12 -15.77 30.02
C TYR A 866 30.70 -14.35 29.99
N ILE A 867 31.80 -14.15 30.68
CA ILE A 867 32.54 -12.90 30.71
C ILE A 867 34.04 -13.16 30.56
N ILE A 868 34.72 -12.27 29.83
CA ILE A 868 36.18 -12.28 29.69
C ILE A 868 36.74 -10.89 30.04
N GLN A 869 37.62 -10.85 31.05
CA GLN A 869 38.18 -9.62 31.65
C GLN A 869 39.70 -9.74 31.81
N GLY A 870 40.50 -9.23 30.88
CA GLY A 870 41.93 -8.96 31.12
C GLY A 870 42.89 -10.17 31.05
N GLU A 871 44.17 -9.92 31.37
CA GLU A 871 45.41 -10.51 30.81
C GLU A 871 45.50 -12.04 30.66
N ASP A 872 44.83 -12.82 31.50
CA ASP A 872 44.84 -14.28 31.42
C ASP A 872 43.89 -14.85 30.33
N SER A 873 43.05 -13.98 29.76
CA SER A 873 42.03 -14.29 28.74
C SER A 873 41.12 -15.46 29.13
N THR A 874 40.88 -15.66 30.43
CA THR A 874 40.07 -16.78 30.89
C THR A 874 38.59 -16.46 30.83
N LEU A 875 37.82 -17.33 30.17
CA LEU A 875 36.37 -17.22 30.11
C LEU A 875 35.77 -17.62 31.47
N GLN A 876 34.90 -16.80 32.07
CA GLN A 876 34.24 -17.11 33.35
C GLN A 876 32.72 -17.19 33.15
N PRO A 877 32.01 -18.14 33.80
CA PRO A 877 30.55 -18.12 33.80
C PRO A 877 30.02 -16.92 34.59
N VAL A 878 28.95 -16.31 34.09
CA VAL A 878 28.23 -15.25 34.81
C VAL A 878 27.28 -15.95 35.80
N ASP A 879 27.55 -15.81 37.09
CA ASP A 879 26.71 -16.32 38.17
C ASP A 879 25.83 -15.20 38.77
N HIS A 880 25.03 -15.53 39.79
CA HIS A 880 24.16 -14.56 40.48
C HIS A 880 24.95 -13.41 41.12
N GLU A 881 26.21 -13.61 41.50
CA GLU A 881 27.06 -12.54 42.04
C GLU A 881 27.45 -11.54 40.94
N TRP A 882 27.80 -12.04 39.75
CA TRP A 882 28.04 -11.20 38.58
C TRP A 882 26.80 -10.42 38.13
N LEU A 883 25.62 -11.04 38.19
CA LEU A 883 24.36 -10.37 37.83
C LEU A 883 24.13 -9.10 38.65
N MET A 884 24.47 -9.12 39.94
CA MET A 884 24.37 -7.96 40.83
C MET A 884 25.38 -6.86 40.48
N LYS A 885 26.54 -7.22 39.91
CA LYS A 885 27.60 -6.29 39.48
C LYS A 885 27.35 -5.67 38.11
N LEU A 886 26.67 -6.38 37.21
CA LEU A 886 26.47 -5.97 35.82
C LEU A 886 25.27 -5.04 35.58
N ASP A 887 24.42 -4.82 36.60
CA ASP A 887 23.31 -3.86 36.64
C ASP A 887 22.45 -3.81 35.36
N LEU A 888 21.37 -4.59 35.31
CA LEU A 888 20.48 -4.70 34.14
C LEU A 888 19.54 -3.50 33.92
N ARG A 889 19.65 -2.43 34.71
CA ARG A 889 18.79 -1.24 34.59
C ARG A 889 19.15 -0.42 33.34
N VAL A 890 18.61 -0.82 32.19
CA VAL A 890 18.94 -0.29 30.86
C VAL A 890 18.89 1.25 30.80
N PHE A 891 17.83 1.85 31.35
CA PHE A 891 17.58 3.28 31.21
C PHE A 891 18.38 4.16 32.16
N GLU A 892 19.07 3.58 33.14
CA GLU A 892 20.12 4.25 33.92
C GLU A 892 21.49 4.20 33.24
N GLY A 893 21.62 3.41 32.18
CA GLY A 893 22.85 3.31 31.40
C GLY A 893 23.20 4.60 30.66
N GLN A 894 24.49 4.76 30.41
CA GLN A 894 25.07 5.84 29.62
C GLN A 894 24.92 5.53 28.14
N PHE A 895 24.25 6.42 27.42
CA PHE A 895 24.09 6.38 25.96
C PHE A 895 24.98 7.44 25.31
N SER A 896 25.51 7.12 24.13
CA SER A 896 26.31 8.06 23.35
C SER A 896 25.50 9.31 22.99
N CYS A 897 24.23 9.16 22.59
CA CYS A 897 23.35 10.28 22.25
C CYS A 897 23.20 11.27 23.42
N CYS A 898 23.02 10.77 24.65
CA CYS A 898 22.89 11.63 25.84
C CYS A 898 24.21 12.34 26.17
N SER A 899 25.35 11.67 25.99
CA SER A 899 26.67 12.24 26.24
C SER A 899 27.03 13.35 25.25
N MET A 900 26.48 13.28 24.04
CA MET A 900 26.63 14.28 22.98
C MET A 900 25.52 15.35 23.01
N LYS A 901 24.74 15.43 24.09
CA LYS A 901 23.58 16.34 24.21
C LYS A 901 22.64 16.28 23.00
N HIS A 902 22.38 15.06 22.54
CA HIS A 902 21.52 14.75 21.40
C HIS A 902 21.82 15.57 20.13
N SER A 903 23.11 15.89 19.93
CA SER A 903 23.54 16.62 18.74
C SER A 903 23.19 15.87 17.45
N GLY A 904 22.52 16.58 16.53
CA GLY A 904 22.04 16.04 15.26
C GLY A 904 20.91 15.00 15.35
N THR A 905 20.22 14.85 16.49
CA THR A 905 19.09 13.91 16.64
C THR A 905 17.92 14.48 17.43
N VAL A 906 16.70 14.25 16.94
CA VAL A 906 15.45 14.69 17.61
C VAL A 906 14.93 13.70 18.66
N LYS A 907 15.48 12.48 18.66
CA LYS A 907 15.04 11.35 19.51
C LYS A 907 16.21 10.74 20.27
N CYS A 908 15.99 10.44 21.55
CA CYS A 908 16.95 9.75 22.39
C CYS A 908 16.90 8.22 22.15
N ASP A 909 18.06 7.55 22.19
CA ASP A 909 18.14 6.08 22.08
C ASP A 909 17.29 5.36 23.13
N LYS A 910 17.10 5.97 24.32
CA LYS A 910 16.20 5.46 25.37
C LYS A 910 14.76 5.38 24.87
N GLU A 911 14.29 6.35 24.11
CA GLU A 911 12.93 6.36 23.53
C GLU A 911 12.79 5.28 22.44
N SER A 912 13.86 4.97 21.71
CA SER A 912 13.89 3.88 20.73
C SER A 912 13.88 2.50 21.40
N LEU A 913 14.48 2.37 22.59
CA LEU A 913 14.51 1.14 23.38
C LEU A 913 13.25 0.86 24.20
N MET A 914 12.33 1.83 24.33
CA MET A 914 11.11 1.65 25.12
C MET A 914 10.26 0.46 24.64
N SER A 915 9.94 0.41 23.34
CA SER A 915 9.07 -0.65 22.78
C SER A 915 9.71 -2.04 22.88
N PRO A 916 10.97 -2.25 22.45
CA PRO A 916 11.60 -3.57 22.54
C PRO A 916 11.77 -4.08 23.98
N ILE A 917 12.10 -3.20 24.94
CA ILE A 917 12.23 -3.60 26.35
C ILE A 917 10.85 -3.90 26.99
N LEU A 918 9.81 -3.13 26.66
CA LEU A 918 8.44 -3.42 27.10
C LEU A 918 7.96 -4.78 26.56
N GLY A 919 8.32 -5.08 25.31
CA GLY A 919 8.03 -6.35 24.66
C GLY A 919 8.75 -7.53 25.31
N LEU A 920 10.05 -7.42 25.61
CA LEU A 920 10.79 -8.42 26.40
C LEU A 920 10.17 -8.65 27.77
N TYR A 921 9.76 -7.58 28.47
CA TYR A 921 9.11 -7.70 29.78
C TYR A 921 7.80 -8.49 29.68
N SER A 922 7.02 -8.32 28.61
CA SER A 922 5.82 -9.13 28.36
C SER A 922 6.13 -10.63 28.29
N LEU A 923 7.27 -11.02 27.69
CA LEU A 923 7.71 -12.41 27.60
C LEU A 923 8.11 -12.96 28.97
N VAL A 924 8.85 -12.17 29.77
CA VAL A 924 9.22 -12.54 31.14
C VAL A 924 7.96 -12.77 31.99
N ILE A 925 6.96 -11.89 31.91
CA ILE A 925 5.70 -12.06 32.64
C ILE A 925 4.97 -13.33 32.17
N LYS A 926 4.92 -13.61 30.87
CA LYS A 926 4.29 -14.83 30.32
C LYS A 926 5.00 -16.11 30.80
N GLN A 927 6.31 -16.05 30.97
CA GLN A 927 7.16 -17.19 31.30
C GLN A 927 7.55 -17.27 32.79
N ARG A 928 7.03 -16.37 33.65
CA ARG A 928 7.37 -16.25 35.08
C ARG A 928 7.21 -17.52 35.94
N LYS A 929 6.59 -18.57 35.40
CA LYS A 929 6.45 -19.88 36.05
C LYS A 929 7.63 -20.82 35.79
N LEU A 930 8.48 -20.53 34.80
CA LEU A 930 9.69 -21.30 34.51
C LEU A 930 10.77 -20.99 35.55
N THR A 931 11.38 -22.01 36.13
CA THR A 931 12.33 -21.89 37.24
C THR A 931 13.50 -20.94 36.94
N HIS A 932 14.02 -20.96 35.72
CA HIS A 932 15.14 -20.09 35.31
C HIS A 932 14.74 -18.63 35.03
N ILE A 933 13.44 -18.33 34.88
CA ILE A 933 12.91 -16.97 34.67
C ILE A 933 12.41 -16.35 35.99
N GLN A 934 12.11 -17.16 37.01
CA GLN A 934 11.61 -16.67 38.31
C GLN A 934 12.59 -15.70 38.96
N ASP A 935 13.88 -16.02 38.99
CA ASP A 935 14.91 -15.15 39.57
C ASP A 935 15.00 -13.80 38.84
N VAL A 936 14.91 -13.83 37.51
CA VAL A 936 14.92 -12.64 36.65
C VAL A 936 13.69 -11.78 36.89
N TYR A 937 12.51 -12.40 36.95
CA TYR A 937 11.26 -11.72 37.23
C TYR A 937 11.30 -11.05 38.62
N HIS A 938 11.76 -11.77 39.66
CA HIS A 938 11.92 -11.21 40.99
C HIS A 938 12.90 -10.03 41.02
N PHE A 939 14.02 -10.14 40.29
CA PHE A 939 15.00 -9.07 40.19
C PHE A 939 14.40 -7.80 39.57
N ILE A 940 13.71 -7.92 38.43
CA ILE A 940 13.07 -6.79 37.74
C ILE A 940 11.98 -6.17 38.61
N VAL A 941 11.11 -6.99 39.20
CA VAL A 941 9.97 -6.50 40.01
C VAL A 941 10.43 -5.84 41.31
N SER A 942 11.54 -6.29 41.91
CA SER A 942 12.09 -5.72 43.15
C SER A 942 12.53 -4.26 43.02
N ASP A 943 12.85 -3.81 41.80
CA ASP A 943 13.31 -2.44 41.53
C ASP A 943 12.67 -1.85 40.26
N LYS A 944 11.37 -2.12 40.10
CA LYS A 944 10.60 -1.88 38.88
C LYS A 944 10.67 -0.43 38.37
N ASP A 945 10.58 0.54 39.27
CA ASP A 945 10.58 1.97 38.90
C ASP A 945 11.91 2.42 38.29
N ARG A 946 13.02 1.77 38.65
CA ARG A 946 14.35 2.04 38.08
C ARG A 946 14.59 1.27 36.79
N PHE A 947 13.99 0.08 36.66
CA PHE A 947 13.99 -0.67 35.40
C PHE A 947 13.14 -0.01 34.32
N PHE A 948 12.02 0.61 34.70
CA PHE A 948 11.07 1.25 33.79
C PHE A 948 10.74 2.67 34.25
N PRO A 949 11.66 3.63 34.06
CA PRO A 949 11.45 4.99 34.54
C PRO A 949 10.28 5.66 33.82
N HIS A 950 9.48 6.42 34.57
CA HIS A 950 8.30 7.10 34.02
C HIS A 950 8.66 8.10 32.91
N SER A 951 9.78 8.80 33.06
CA SER A 951 10.25 9.86 32.16
C SER A 951 11.79 9.85 32.02
N ILE A 952 12.29 10.56 31.02
CA ILE A 952 13.71 10.84 30.81
C ILE A 952 13.94 12.33 30.54
N PHE A 953 15.16 12.81 30.80
CA PHE A 953 15.58 14.14 30.38
C PHE A 953 16.23 14.10 29.01
N PHE A 954 15.67 14.84 28.06
CA PHE A 954 16.25 15.13 26.77
C PHE A 954 16.97 16.48 26.85
N VAL A 955 18.28 16.51 26.60
CA VAL A 955 19.09 17.73 26.59
C VAL A 955 19.57 17.97 25.16
N ASP A 956 19.19 19.10 24.55
CA ASP A 956 19.60 19.48 23.19
C ASP A 956 21.01 20.10 23.13
N GLU A 957 21.48 20.42 21.92
CA GLU A 957 22.80 21.00 21.66
C GLU A 957 23.03 22.30 22.43
N ASP A 958 21.98 23.10 22.58
CA ASP A 958 21.97 24.38 23.31
C ASP A 958 21.97 24.19 24.84
N GLY A 959 21.84 22.95 25.32
CA GLY A 959 21.84 22.59 26.73
C GLY A 959 20.49 22.77 27.42
N LYS A 960 19.40 22.97 26.67
CA LYS A 960 18.04 23.04 27.19
C LYS A 960 17.56 21.63 27.52
N ALA A 961 17.13 21.43 28.75
CA ALA A 961 16.60 20.16 29.23
C ALA A 961 15.06 20.15 29.14
N GLU A 962 14.51 19.09 28.55
CA GLU A 962 13.09 18.78 28.46
C GLU A 962 12.83 17.42 29.14
N GLU A 963 11.84 17.33 30.03
CA GLU A 963 11.39 16.05 30.57
C GLU A 963 10.36 15.42 29.63
N ARG A 964 10.64 14.20 29.14
CA ARG A 964 9.76 13.46 28.22
C ARG A 964 9.28 12.17 28.87
N GLU A 965 7.99 11.84 28.71
CA GLU A 965 7.42 10.57 29.16
C GLU A 965 8.07 9.40 28.41
N LEU A 966 8.51 8.36 29.13
CA LEU A 966 9.12 7.16 28.56
C LEU A 966 8.18 5.95 28.71
N PHE A 967 8.07 5.37 29.91
CA PHE A 967 7.17 4.24 30.14
C PHE A 967 5.79 4.65 30.64
N GLY A 968 5.65 5.78 31.34
CA GLY A 968 4.37 6.22 31.87
C GLY A 968 3.60 5.08 32.60
N PRO A 969 2.32 4.86 32.31
CA PRO A 969 1.53 3.74 32.84
C PRO A 969 1.64 2.43 32.02
N LEU A 970 2.46 2.38 30.96
CA LEU A 970 2.53 1.24 30.03
C LEU A 970 2.90 -0.08 30.70
N VAL A 971 3.82 -0.04 31.68
CA VAL A 971 4.31 -1.25 32.36
C VAL A 971 3.18 -1.93 33.15
N LYS A 972 2.39 -1.13 33.87
CA LYS A 972 1.24 -1.63 34.63
C LYS A 972 0.16 -2.17 33.69
N LYS A 973 -0.14 -1.43 32.61
CA LYS A 973 -1.12 -1.88 31.60
C LYS A 973 -0.67 -3.16 30.89
N MET A 974 0.63 -3.34 30.63
CA MET A 974 1.18 -4.58 30.07
C MET A 974 0.98 -5.77 31.02
N GLU A 975 1.21 -5.60 32.33
CA GLU A 975 0.95 -6.65 33.32
C GLU A 975 -0.53 -7.04 33.37
N GLU A 976 -1.43 -6.05 33.44
CA GLU A 976 -2.88 -6.25 33.39
C GLU A 976 -3.28 -7.00 32.10
N HIS A 977 -2.74 -6.57 30.95
CA HIS A 977 -3.00 -7.17 29.65
C HIS A 977 -2.56 -8.64 29.55
N VAL A 978 -1.36 -8.96 30.05
CA VAL A 978 -0.83 -10.33 30.05
C VAL A 978 -1.61 -11.22 31.01
N ASP A 979 -2.02 -10.73 32.17
CA ASP A 979 -2.80 -11.50 33.13
C ASP A 979 -4.24 -11.73 32.66
N GLU A 980 -4.89 -10.76 32.01
CA GLU A 980 -6.20 -10.93 31.36
C GLU A 980 -6.17 -11.98 30.25
N LYS A 981 -5.19 -11.92 29.33
CA LYS A 981 -5.00 -12.92 28.26
C LYS A 981 -4.51 -14.28 28.78
N GLY A 982 -3.71 -14.28 29.85
CA GLY A 982 -3.19 -15.48 30.52
C GLY A 982 -4.28 -16.30 31.21
N THR A 983 -5.39 -15.66 31.60
CA THR A 983 -6.56 -16.33 32.18
C THR A 983 -7.37 -17.10 31.12
N MET A 984 -7.29 -16.73 29.83
CA MET A 984 -7.90 -17.46 28.72
C MET A 984 -7.07 -18.63 28.15
N THR A 985 -5.81 -18.77 28.55
CA THR A 985 -4.85 -19.75 27.95
C THR A 985 -4.41 -20.87 28.90
N TYR A 986 -5.05 -21.00 30.06
CA TYR A 986 -4.71 -22.04 31.03
C TYR A 986 -5.01 -23.47 30.53
N GLU A 987 -5.91 -23.66 29.55
CA GLU A 987 -6.21 -24.96 28.95
C GLU A 987 -5.25 -25.36 27.81
N ASN A 988 -4.60 -24.39 27.16
CA ASN A 988 -3.71 -24.66 26.00
C ASN A 988 -2.23 -24.79 26.37
N ILE A 989 -1.79 -24.21 27.50
CA ILE A 989 -0.40 -24.32 27.97
C ILE A 989 -0.08 -25.75 28.48
N GLN A 990 -1.08 -26.48 28.98
CA GLN A 990 -0.91 -27.88 29.42
C GLN A 990 -0.52 -28.84 28.28
N ARG A 991 -0.84 -28.50 27.02
CA ARG A 991 -0.44 -29.27 25.83
C ARG A 991 0.97 -28.98 25.32
N ARG A 992 1.57 -27.84 25.68
CA ARG A 992 2.95 -27.49 25.31
C ARG A 992 3.97 -27.92 26.37
N SER A 993 3.58 -27.94 27.65
CA SER A 993 4.44 -28.45 28.74
C SER A 993 4.75 -29.94 28.59
N SER A 994 3.81 -30.73 28.04
CA SER A 994 4.01 -32.17 27.80
C SER A 994 5.01 -32.49 26.68
N MET A 995 5.34 -31.53 25.81
CA MET A 995 6.37 -31.71 24.77
C MET A 995 7.80 -31.49 25.30
N TRP A 996 7.97 -30.59 26.28
CA TRP A 996 9.28 -30.33 26.92
C TRP A 996 9.63 -31.40 27.97
N GLU A 997 8.65 -31.89 28.73
CA GLU A 997 8.84 -33.02 29.66
C GLU A 997 9.09 -34.34 28.91
N ALA A 998 8.44 -34.56 27.76
CA ALA A 998 8.70 -35.74 26.93
C ALA A 998 10.11 -35.74 26.30
N ALA A 999 10.63 -34.57 25.91
CA ALA A 999 11.97 -34.44 25.35
C ALA A 999 13.08 -34.64 26.42
N SER A 1000 12.81 -34.29 27.68
CA SER A 1000 13.75 -34.48 28.79
C SER A 1000 13.73 -35.90 29.37
N GLU A 1001 12.57 -36.59 29.40
CA GLU A 1001 12.51 -38.02 29.79
C GLU A 1001 13.15 -38.97 28.76
N LEU A 1002 13.11 -38.64 27.47
CA LEU A 1002 13.77 -39.41 26.40
C LEU A 1002 15.31 -39.31 26.46
N SER A 1003 15.84 -38.17 26.93
CA SER A 1003 17.28 -37.97 27.11
C SER A 1003 17.83 -38.68 28.37
N ILE A 1004 17.03 -38.77 29.45
CA ILE A 1004 17.45 -39.44 30.70
C ILE A 1004 17.42 -40.98 30.58
N LYS A 1005 16.51 -41.55 29.78
CA LYS A 1005 16.48 -43.01 29.51
C LYS A 1005 17.59 -43.50 28.57
N HIS A 1006 18.19 -42.62 27.76
CA HIS A 1006 19.34 -42.96 26.92
C HIS A 1006 20.70 -42.83 27.65
N LEU A 1007 20.75 -42.21 28.83
CA LEU A 1007 21.96 -42.05 29.64
C LEU A 1007 22.15 -43.13 30.72
N THR A 1008 21.20 -44.06 30.92
CA THR A 1008 21.29 -45.15 31.91
C THR A 1008 21.53 -46.56 31.32
N LYS A 1009 21.81 -46.69 30.02
CA LYS A 1009 22.17 -47.98 29.38
C LYS A 1009 23.52 -47.95 28.67
N GLY A 1010 24.52 -47.35 29.31
CA GLY A 1010 25.85 -47.17 28.74
C GLY A 1010 27.02 -47.52 29.65
N THR A 1011 26.84 -48.28 30.73
CA THR A 1011 27.94 -48.90 31.50
C THR A 1011 27.40 -50.12 32.27
N ASP A 1012 27.52 -51.31 31.69
CA ASP A 1012 28.09 -52.48 32.37
C ASP A 1012 28.35 -53.60 31.36
N GLN A 1013 29.58 -54.11 31.42
CA GLN A 1013 30.16 -55.11 30.54
C GLN A 1013 30.23 -56.45 31.27
N GLN A 1014 30.19 -57.56 30.51
CA GLN A 1014 30.48 -58.97 30.86
C GLN A 1014 29.30 -59.77 31.41
N ASP A 1015 28.79 -60.77 30.67
CA ASP A 1015 29.37 -62.11 30.49
C ASP A 1015 28.27 -63.09 29.96
N GLY A 1016 28.68 -64.15 29.25
CA GLY A 1016 27.92 -65.41 29.20
C GLY A 1016 26.76 -65.62 28.20
N SER A 1017 27.10 -66.17 27.03
CA SER A 1017 26.51 -67.37 26.39
C SER A 1017 25.01 -67.49 25.99
N ARG A 1018 24.85 -67.97 24.73
CA ARG A 1018 23.89 -68.97 24.20
C ARG A 1018 22.45 -68.56 23.80
N ASP A 1019 22.24 -68.72 22.49
CA ASP A 1019 21.17 -69.45 21.76
C ASP A 1019 19.68 -69.11 21.94
N SER A 1020 19.09 -68.91 20.74
CA SER A 1020 17.84 -69.49 20.21
C SER A 1020 16.47 -68.84 20.51
N ASP A 1021 15.78 -68.64 19.39
CA ASP A 1021 14.36 -68.94 19.12
C ASP A 1021 13.20 -68.00 19.54
N ASN A 1022 12.56 -67.50 18.48
CA ASN A 1022 11.14 -67.64 18.14
C ASN A 1022 10.03 -66.77 18.77
N PHE A 1023 9.21 -66.24 17.83
CA PHE A 1023 7.75 -66.08 17.81
C PHE A 1023 7.11 -65.17 18.87
N ALA A 1024 6.45 -64.06 18.51
CA ALA A 1024 5.17 -63.89 17.79
C ALA A 1024 3.92 -64.08 18.66
N ASP A 1025 3.02 -63.11 18.46
CA ASP A 1025 1.55 -63.13 18.60
C ASP A 1025 0.84 -62.77 19.90
N ASP A 1026 -0.24 -62.00 19.65
CA ASP A 1026 -1.56 -61.96 20.31
C ASP A 1026 -1.77 -61.20 21.62
N VAL A 1027 -2.96 -60.68 21.97
CA VAL A 1027 -4.16 -60.08 21.33
C VAL A 1027 -5.15 -59.84 22.49
N GLU A 1028 -5.98 -58.79 22.40
CA GLU A 1028 -7.31 -58.58 23.04
C GLU A 1028 -7.57 -58.21 24.54
N GLN A 1029 -8.45 -57.20 24.65
CA GLN A 1029 -9.69 -57.05 25.45
C GLN A 1029 -9.71 -56.74 26.97
N SER A 1030 -10.38 -55.60 27.31
CA SER A 1030 -11.60 -55.48 28.16
C SER A 1030 -12.00 -53.98 28.27
N LYS A 1031 -13.16 -53.44 27.82
CA LYS A 1031 -14.55 -53.43 28.39
C LYS A 1031 -14.58 -53.17 29.92
N LEU A 1032 -15.47 -52.41 30.57
CA LEU A 1032 -16.68 -51.60 30.30
C LEU A 1032 -17.07 -50.94 31.65
N ASN A 1033 -17.73 -49.77 31.62
CA ASN A 1033 -18.73 -49.21 32.56
C ASN A 1033 -18.62 -47.68 32.55
N GLY A 1034 -19.65 -46.86 32.33
CA GLY A 1034 -21.09 -47.08 32.22
C GLY A 1034 -21.83 -45.83 32.72
N SER A 1035 -22.74 -45.30 31.89
CA SER A 1035 -23.88 -44.42 32.19
C SER A 1035 -23.62 -42.98 32.71
N GLY A 1036 -24.32 -41.92 32.28
CA GLY A 1036 -25.42 -41.76 31.33
C GLY A 1036 -26.29 -40.54 31.65
N ARG A 1037 -26.96 -39.99 30.60
CA ARG A 1037 -28.07 -38.99 30.55
C ARG A 1037 -27.69 -37.50 30.56
N SER A 1038 -28.33 -36.59 29.82
CA SER A 1038 -29.28 -36.65 28.69
C SER A 1038 -29.57 -35.21 28.17
N TRP A 1039 -29.56 -35.04 26.84
CA TRP A 1039 -30.52 -34.32 25.97
C TRP A 1039 -31.06 -32.89 26.25
N ARG A 1040 -31.01 -32.11 25.14
CA ARG A 1040 -31.76 -30.89 24.72
C ARG A 1040 -31.32 -29.59 25.40
N SER A 1041 -31.17 -28.45 24.71
CA SER A 1041 -31.76 -27.94 23.46
C SER A 1041 -30.73 -27.47 22.43
#